data_AF-A0A4S9CP84-F1
#
_entry.id   AF-A0A4S9CP84-F1
#
_cell.length_a   1.000
_cell.length_b   1.000
_cell.length_c   1.000
_cell.angle_alpha   90.00
_cell.angle_beta   90.00
_cell.angle_gamma   90.00
#
_symmetry.space_group_name_H-M   'P 1'
#
loop_
_entity.id
_entity.type
_entity.pdbx_description
1 polymer ?
#
loop_
_entity_poly.entity_id
_entity_poly.type
_entity_poly.pdbx_seq_one_letter_code
_entity_poly.pdbx_strand_id
1 'polypeptide(L)'
;MKYCTIALGLLLAGTSQAKQYGFLKDNGNGSWIIGNDVWNMTQERIYGSKLYYKDQELVGEATGHYVSYNGAASNLAWTSAKIVKTGSNYIDVQFDATEGEMHWVIFNGLAGAYQYFVNRALPVLGEFRTLWRLDNETFTSAYNADKDGVLPPLSEYAISTKIQDETWKTPEGNYLTKYDWSGNVREQKYWGVYGDNFGSWYLHPGKDYFNGDHLKQELMNHRESATGDAVQLNMIHGTHFQALSNDVLPNGKIWGPWLWYLNDGTKADVARRYNNEINSWPYKWLDDAAYNSRVASVTGKLLLSDGRPAAGAAVFLGDNHPNKTTLDMGSDYYYTTYADNDGSFRFTDVRTGLYALQAWSNGGSIGDVTTTFLKNDVDVSGSATSKTRLDKLTWSVPTSNTIFQVGGFDRKSTGFAFSGGFGAGRVDNCPANLTYTVGSSNTADWCFAQNAKGTYSIAFPLPVSNTTSDALLTVSLAGYSQGTTVNIFANDVRIGNLSSSGILSDPSLYRSGTVAGEWHQFEFPINGRKSQAPGEKRGMKDKLAGSPRAIATAMVQTFRLVKRVEHDMCDRHDKCPQQFLDRFLELNAKEREGLDLELAIVIITDLSKTYTETSKSPMNGTCSPAPFQGRSAEGCFGLLQEFARDTGSEIDVEIFAILDERSRDDDTVCIVKASKTTGEIKTDMQIKSIVLIAMMKGNASNEKAHHVLRYRRLTQLEGAMDGDVLLAIIEPSPTTTEPGKDVSTACYLLNSILNLHRCKTSITDKVIVANHETEEML
;
A
#
# COMPACT_ATOMS: atom_id res chain seq x y z
N MET A 1 17.22 20.61 94.91
CA MET A 1 16.96 19.31 94.25
C MET A 1 16.94 19.58 92.75
N LYS A 2 17.95 19.15 91.96
CA LYS A 2 18.10 17.81 91.35
C LYS A 2 16.93 17.55 90.37
N TYR A 3 17.05 17.35 89.05
CA TYR A 3 18.10 16.78 88.18
C TYR A 3 17.83 17.17 86.69
N CYS A 4 18.89 17.35 85.89
CA CYS A 4 19.32 16.53 84.72
C CYS A 4 18.88 16.96 83.31
N THR A 5 19.89 17.47 82.61
CA THR A 5 20.25 17.33 81.19
C THR A 5 19.84 16.00 80.54
N ILE A 6 19.35 16.05 79.30
CA ILE A 6 19.73 15.12 78.22
C ILE A 6 19.86 15.91 76.91
N ALA A 7 21.08 15.90 76.36
CA ALA A 7 21.38 16.25 74.97
C ALA A 7 21.17 14.99 74.10
N LEU A 8 20.53 15.14 72.95
CA LEU A 8 20.51 14.18 71.82
C LEU A 8 19.78 14.89 70.65
N GLY A 9 20.28 15.05 69.43
CA GLY A 9 21.55 14.74 68.81
C GLY A 9 21.51 15.35 67.40
N LEU A 10 22.64 15.88 66.93
CA LEU A 10 22.90 16.02 65.50
C LEU A 10 22.98 14.61 64.91
N LEU A 11 22.06 14.23 64.02
CA LEU A 11 22.33 13.19 63.03
C LEU A 11 21.47 13.42 61.78
N LEU A 12 22.19 13.65 60.69
CA LEU A 12 21.85 13.27 59.32
C LEU A 12 20.62 13.96 58.69
N ALA A 13 20.82 15.21 58.25
CA ALA A 13 20.41 15.55 56.90
C ALA A 13 21.32 14.79 55.92
N GLY A 14 21.19 13.46 55.90
CA GLY A 14 21.64 12.67 54.77
C GLY A 14 20.78 13.12 53.62
N THR A 15 21.36 13.94 52.75
CA THR A 15 20.85 14.12 51.39
C THR A 15 20.60 12.70 50.87
N SER A 16 19.34 12.30 50.73
CA SER A 16 18.96 11.11 49.98
C SER A 16 19.32 11.41 48.53
N GLN A 17 20.61 11.32 48.23
CA GLN A 17 21.11 11.23 46.87
C GLN A 17 20.53 9.91 46.40
N ALA A 18 19.38 9.98 45.70
CA ALA A 18 18.79 8.83 45.05
C ALA A 18 19.94 8.18 44.28
N LYS A 19 20.36 6.98 44.70
CA LYS A 19 21.46 6.27 44.05
C LYS A 19 21.10 6.21 42.56
N GLN A 20 21.84 6.94 41.75
CA GLN A 20 21.72 6.92 40.30
C GLN A 20 22.36 5.61 39.87
N TYR A 21 21.56 4.60 39.53
CA TYR A 21 22.07 3.26 39.20
C TYR A 21 22.31 3.11 37.71
N GLY A 22 21.55 3.81 36.86
CA GLY A 22 21.84 3.89 35.44
C GLY A 22 23.23 4.50 35.19
N PHE A 23 24.05 3.86 34.36
CA PHE A 23 25.38 4.35 34.02
C PHE A 23 25.70 4.20 32.52
N LEU A 24 26.67 5.01 32.09
CA LEU A 24 27.41 4.88 30.82
C LEU A 24 28.90 4.98 31.17
N LYS A 25 29.69 4.00 30.75
CA LYS A 25 31.14 3.98 30.89
C LYS A 25 31.78 3.85 29.51
N ASP A 26 32.62 4.81 29.13
CA ASP A 26 33.47 4.70 27.95
C ASP A 26 34.75 3.92 28.28
N ASN A 27 35.09 2.91 27.47
CA ASN A 27 36.29 2.09 27.66
C ASN A 27 37.53 2.68 26.95
N GLY A 28 37.40 3.79 26.21
CA GLY A 28 38.50 4.47 25.53
C GLY A 28 38.98 3.79 24.25
N ASN A 29 38.28 2.75 23.79
CA ASN A 29 38.62 1.96 22.60
C ASN A 29 37.49 1.90 21.57
N GLY A 30 36.50 2.80 21.66
CA GLY A 30 35.30 2.78 20.81
C GLY A 30 34.25 1.75 21.25
N SER A 31 34.29 1.31 22.51
CA SER A 31 33.23 0.54 23.15
C SER A 31 32.78 1.22 24.44
N TRP A 32 31.54 0.94 24.83
CA TRP A 32 30.88 1.50 25.99
C TRP A 32 30.21 0.41 26.80
N ILE A 33 30.07 0.62 28.11
CA ILE A 33 29.23 -0.22 28.97
C ILE A 33 28.07 0.61 29.45
N ILE A 34 26.86 0.13 29.21
CA ILE A 34 25.61 0.74 29.70
C ILE A 34 24.89 -0.25 30.61
N GLY A 35 24.08 0.25 31.53
CA GLY A 35 23.26 -0.61 32.37
C GLY A 35 22.85 0.04 33.66
N ASN A 36 22.37 -0.78 34.59
CA ASN A 36 22.07 -0.41 35.95
C ASN A 36 22.58 -1.49 36.94
N ASP A 37 22.03 -1.51 38.15
CA ASP A 37 22.34 -2.47 39.20
C ASP A 37 21.79 -3.89 38.95
N VAL A 38 20.98 -4.08 37.91
CA VAL A 38 20.31 -5.34 37.59
C VAL A 38 20.91 -6.00 36.35
N TRP A 39 21.28 -5.21 35.34
CA TRP A 39 21.86 -5.70 34.10
C TRP A 39 22.88 -4.70 33.55
N ASN A 40 23.80 -5.19 32.71
CA ASN A 40 24.64 -4.31 31.91
C ASN A 40 24.98 -4.94 30.57
N MET A 41 25.32 -4.10 29.60
CA MET A 41 25.71 -4.51 28.27
C MET A 41 26.98 -3.79 27.83
N THR A 42 27.91 -4.53 27.21
CA THR A 42 29.01 -3.93 26.45
C THR A 42 28.55 -3.65 25.02
N GLN A 43 28.43 -2.37 24.67
CA GLN A 43 28.19 -1.89 23.31
C GLN A 43 29.51 -1.61 22.61
N GLU A 44 29.86 -2.41 21.62
CA GLU A 44 30.94 -2.12 20.68
C GLU A 44 30.46 -1.16 19.60
N ARG A 45 31.28 -0.94 18.58
CA ARG A 45 30.94 -0.06 17.46
C ARG A 45 29.67 -0.47 16.72
N ILE A 46 29.38 -1.77 16.62
CA ILE A 46 28.18 -2.29 15.97
C ILE A 46 27.35 -3.11 16.96
N TYR A 47 28.02 -4.05 17.64
CA TYR A 47 27.34 -5.09 18.41
C TYR A 47 27.32 -4.80 19.91
N GLY A 48 26.18 -4.99 20.55
CA GLY A 48 26.05 -5.18 21.99
C GLY A 48 26.46 -6.60 22.35
N SER A 49 27.76 -6.85 22.48
CA SER A 49 28.37 -8.19 22.42
C SER A 49 28.38 -8.96 23.75
N LYS A 50 28.11 -8.30 24.88
CA LYS A 50 28.04 -8.96 26.19
C LYS A 50 26.88 -8.40 26.98
N LEU A 51 25.94 -9.23 27.38
CA LEU A 51 24.79 -8.87 28.19
C LEU A 51 24.82 -9.67 29.49
N TYR A 52 25.04 -9.00 30.62
CA TYR A 52 24.99 -9.62 31.95
C TYR A 52 23.65 -9.36 32.63
N TYR A 53 23.01 -10.42 33.12
CA TYR A 53 21.81 -10.37 33.96
C TYR A 53 21.79 -11.57 34.91
N LYS A 54 21.56 -11.33 36.21
CA LYS A 54 21.68 -12.35 37.28
C LYS A 54 23.01 -13.11 37.23
N ASP A 55 24.10 -12.37 37.04
CA ASP A 55 25.48 -12.90 36.91
C ASP A 55 25.71 -13.88 35.75
N GLN A 56 24.74 -14.07 34.85
CA GLN A 56 24.87 -14.83 33.61
C GLN A 56 25.14 -13.90 32.43
N GLU A 57 26.10 -14.26 31.58
CA GLU A 57 26.29 -13.63 30.27
C GLU A 57 25.34 -14.32 29.27
N LEU A 58 24.48 -13.54 28.62
CA LEU A 58 23.31 -14.00 27.86
C LEU A 58 23.51 -13.97 26.33
N VAL A 59 24.58 -13.36 25.83
CA VAL A 59 24.93 -13.40 24.40
C VAL A 59 25.65 -14.70 24.05
N GLY A 60 26.54 -15.18 24.93
CA GLY A 60 27.37 -16.36 24.70
C GLY A 60 28.22 -16.19 23.45
N GLU A 61 28.20 -17.20 22.59
CA GLU A 61 28.89 -17.19 21.28
C GLU A 61 28.07 -16.51 20.17
N ALA A 62 26.88 -15.99 20.48
CA ALA A 62 26.04 -15.29 19.51
C ALA A 62 26.58 -13.87 19.22
N THR A 63 25.98 -13.21 18.21
CA THR A 63 26.47 -11.88 17.79
C THR A 63 26.07 -10.73 18.73
N GLY A 64 25.01 -10.89 19.54
CA GLY A 64 24.52 -9.85 20.44
C GLY A 64 23.52 -8.86 19.80
N HIS A 65 23.37 -7.69 20.41
CA HIS A 65 22.42 -6.66 19.96
C HIS A 65 22.96 -5.84 18.78
N TYR A 66 22.13 -5.51 17.78
CA TYR A 66 22.51 -4.50 16.78
C TYR A 66 21.30 -3.85 16.11
N VAL A 67 21.56 -2.74 15.44
CA VAL A 67 20.59 -1.98 14.65
C VAL A 67 21.00 -2.04 13.19
N SER A 68 20.05 -2.33 12.30
CA SER A 68 20.34 -2.51 10.88
C SER A 68 19.19 -2.03 10.01
N TYR A 69 19.53 -1.67 8.77
CA TYR A 69 18.57 -1.49 7.69
C TYR A 69 18.96 -2.37 6.50
N ASN A 70 18.00 -2.61 5.60
CA ASN A 70 18.21 -3.40 4.38
C ASN A 70 18.69 -4.85 4.65
N GLY A 71 18.04 -5.59 5.55
CA GLY A 71 18.28 -7.03 5.71
C GLY A 71 19.64 -7.41 6.31
N ALA A 72 20.23 -6.56 7.17
CA ALA A 72 21.62 -6.65 7.67
C ALA A 72 22.72 -6.46 6.60
N ALA A 73 22.39 -6.06 5.37
CA ALA A 73 23.39 -5.53 4.44
C ALA A 73 24.01 -4.21 4.95
N SER A 74 23.35 -3.54 5.89
CA SER A 74 23.82 -2.29 6.49
C SER A 74 23.51 -2.25 7.99
N ASN A 75 24.53 -2.48 8.80
CA ASN A 75 24.47 -2.26 10.25
C ASN A 75 24.85 -0.82 10.55
N LEU A 76 24.18 -0.21 11.54
CA LEU A 76 24.60 1.08 12.06
C LEU A 76 25.91 0.88 12.85
N ALA A 77 26.82 1.83 12.69
CA ALA A 77 28.10 1.86 13.39
C ALA A 77 28.16 3.11 14.26
N TRP A 78 28.11 2.93 15.59
CA TRP A 78 28.13 4.01 16.57
C TRP A 78 29.47 4.74 16.55
N THR A 79 29.39 6.07 16.52
CA THR A 79 30.53 6.97 16.50
C THR A 79 30.82 7.56 17.88
N SER A 80 29.79 7.66 18.73
CA SER A 80 29.90 8.15 20.09
C SER A 80 28.71 7.68 20.94
N ALA A 81 28.86 7.76 22.26
CA ALA A 81 27.79 7.57 23.21
C ALA A 81 27.82 8.68 24.28
N LYS A 82 26.66 9.13 24.73
CA LYS A 82 26.55 10.14 25.80
C LYS A 82 25.25 10.01 26.58
N ILE A 83 25.25 10.44 27.83
CA ILE A 83 24.02 10.66 28.60
C ILE A 83 23.45 12.01 28.16
N VAL A 84 22.31 12.00 27.49
CA VAL A 84 21.65 13.24 27.02
C VAL A 84 20.60 13.77 27.98
N LYS A 85 20.05 12.91 28.83
CA LYS A 85 19.09 13.32 29.85
C LYS A 85 19.29 12.51 31.12
N THR A 86 19.11 13.18 32.26
CA THR A 86 19.03 12.54 33.58
C THR A 86 17.70 12.95 34.20
N GLY A 87 16.81 11.98 34.38
CA GLY A 87 15.58 12.14 35.14
C GLY A 87 15.77 11.84 36.62
N SER A 88 14.69 11.88 37.39
CA SER A 88 14.73 11.58 38.83
C SER A 88 15.13 10.13 39.16
N ASN A 89 14.88 9.19 38.23
CA ASN A 89 15.11 7.75 38.43
C ASN A 89 15.57 7.03 37.15
N TYR A 90 16.03 7.77 36.14
CA TYR A 90 16.52 7.22 34.88
C TYR A 90 17.61 8.09 34.25
N ILE A 91 18.40 7.49 33.36
CA ILE A 91 19.24 8.20 32.40
C ILE A 91 18.81 7.85 30.97
N ASP A 92 18.99 8.76 30.03
CA ASP A 92 18.85 8.52 28.60
C ASP A 92 20.24 8.50 27.97
N VAL A 93 20.66 7.33 27.51
CA VAL A 93 21.93 7.12 26.83
C VAL A 93 21.69 7.09 25.33
N GLN A 94 22.26 8.06 24.61
CA GLN A 94 22.22 8.16 23.15
C GLN A 94 23.48 7.54 22.55
N PHE A 95 23.32 6.70 21.53
CA PHE A 95 24.36 6.28 20.60
C PHE A 95 24.15 6.96 19.24
N ASP A 96 25.20 7.59 18.72
CA ASP A 96 25.14 8.41 17.50
C ASP A 96 25.70 7.67 16.28
N ALA A 97 24.97 7.66 15.17
CA ALA A 97 25.43 7.20 13.86
C ALA A 97 25.00 8.18 12.76
N THR A 98 25.58 8.07 11.57
CA THR A 98 25.25 8.95 10.43
C THR A 98 23.73 8.93 10.14
N GLU A 99 23.12 7.75 10.23
CA GLU A 99 21.72 7.49 9.91
C GLU A 99 20.75 8.05 10.96
N GLY A 100 21.19 8.16 12.22
CA GLY A 100 20.34 8.60 13.31
C GLY A 100 20.87 8.20 14.69
N GLU A 101 19.98 8.25 15.67
CA GLU A 101 20.31 8.17 17.09
C GLU A 101 19.52 7.03 17.75
N MET A 102 20.22 6.08 18.37
CA MET A 102 19.61 5.01 19.15
C MET A 102 19.68 5.36 20.63
N HIS A 103 18.53 5.40 21.30
CA HIS A 103 18.42 5.77 22.70
C HIS A 103 18.11 4.56 23.59
N TRP A 104 18.77 4.53 24.74
CA TRP A 104 18.55 3.57 25.82
C TRP A 104 18.20 4.34 27.09
N VAL A 105 16.92 4.33 27.45
CA VAL A 105 16.42 4.97 28.67
C VAL A 105 16.40 3.96 29.79
N ILE A 106 17.40 4.08 30.66
CA ILE A 106 17.75 3.12 31.69
C ILE A 106 17.20 3.62 33.02
N PHE A 107 16.14 2.97 33.50
CA PHE A 107 15.56 3.23 34.81
C PHE A 107 16.29 2.43 35.90
N ASN A 108 16.35 2.99 37.10
CA ASN A 108 16.88 2.31 38.27
C ASN A 108 16.07 1.04 38.59
N GLY A 109 16.74 -0.09 38.86
CA GLY A 109 16.09 -1.36 39.24
C GLY A 109 15.26 -2.04 38.13
N LEU A 110 15.26 -1.49 36.91
CA LEU A 110 14.56 -2.09 35.78
C LEU A 110 15.42 -3.18 35.13
N ALA A 111 14.91 -4.41 35.03
CA ALA A 111 15.52 -5.49 34.25
C ALA A 111 15.27 -5.26 32.75
N GLY A 112 15.98 -4.29 32.16
CA GLY A 112 15.82 -3.87 30.77
C GLY A 112 15.92 -2.35 30.58
N ALA A 113 15.56 -1.87 29.40
CA ALA A 113 15.59 -0.45 29.04
C ALA A 113 14.47 -0.11 28.06
N TYR A 114 13.92 1.10 28.19
CA TYR A 114 13.14 1.64 27.07
C TYR A 114 14.09 2.05 25.96
N GLN A 115 13.64 1.88 24.73
CA GLN A 115 14.42 2.12 23.54
C GLN A 115 13.60 2.90 22.53
N TYR A 116 14.24 3.82 21.82
CA TYR A 116 13.67 4.50 20.67
C TYR A 116 14.79 4.90 19.71
N PHE A 117 14.43 5.11 18.45
CA PHE A 117 15.36 5.58 17.43
C PHE A 117 14.85 6.87 16.81
N VAL A 118 15.74 7.87 16.66
CA VAL A 118 15.45 9.14 15.99
C VAL A 118 16.16 9.14 14.63
N ASN A 119 15.37 9.21 13.55
CA ASN A 119 15.89 9.27 12.19
C ASN A 119 16.63 10.58 11.94
N ARG A 120 17.78 10.51 11.26
CA ARG A 120 18.49 11.66 10.72
C ARG A 120 18.64 11.57 9.21
N ALA A 121 19.08 10.43 8.72
CA ALA A 121 19.49 10.23 7.34
C ALA A 121 19.41 8.76 6.88
N LEU A 122 18.46 7.97 7.40
CA LEU A 122 18.17 6.67 6.79
C LEU A 122 17.82 6.87 5.30
N PRO A 123 18.27 5.96 4.42
CA PRO A 123 17.96 6.05 3.00
C PRO A 123 16.47 5.78 2.74
N VAL A 124 16.06 5.81 1.47
CA VAL A 124 14.77 5.24 1.06
C VAL A 124 14.70 3.81 1.58
N LEU A 125 13.75 3.57 2.47
CA LEU A 125 13.80 2.42 3.36
C LEU A 125 12.96 1.28 2.82
N GLY A 126 13.60 0.11 2.80
CA GLY A 126 12.92 -1.18 2.71
C GLY A 126 12.58 -1.70 4.11
N GLU A 127 13.62 -1.87 4.93
CA GLU A 127 13.55 -2.50 6.24
C GLU A 127 14.44 -1.75 7.23
N PHE A 128 13.96 -1.56 8.46
CA PHE A 128 14.72 -1.07 9.61
C PHE A 128 14.33 -1.84 10.87
N ARG A 129 15.34 -2.31 11.59
CA ARG A 129 15.16 -3.21 12.74
C ARG A 129 16.24 -3.01 13.79
N THR A 130 15.87 -3.26 15.04
CA THR A 130 16.81 -3.60 16.11
C THR A 130 16.64 -5.07 16.42
N LEU A 131 17.64 -5.75 16.95
CA LEU A 131 17.47 -7.15 17.35
C LEU A 131 18.53 -7.60 18.35
N TRP A 132 18.24 -8.74 18.96
CA TRP A 132 19.19 -9.51 19.73
C TRP A 132 19.47 -10.85 19.05
N ARG A 133 20.74 -11.23 18.97
CA ARG A 133 21.18 -12.62 18.81
C ARG A 133 21.74 -13.11 20.13
N LEU A 134 21.12 -14.12 20.70
CA LEU A 134 21.37 -14.59 22.07
C LEU A 134 21.80 -16.05 22.11
N ASP A 135 22.37 -16.44 23.24
CA ASP A 135 22.84 -17.79 23.51
C ASP A 135 21.72 -18.82 23.33
N ASN A 136 22.00 -19.87 22.56
CA ASN A 136 20.97 -20.82 22.15
C ASN A 136 20.68 -21.92 23.15
N GLU A 137 21.59 -22.13 24.11
CA GLU A 137 21.41 -23.07 25.23
C GLU A 137 20.59 -22.41 26.34
N THR A 138 20.77 -21.10 26.54
CA THR A 138 19.98 -20.30 27.49
C THR A 138 18.57 -20.03 26.97
N PHE A 139 18.43 -19.67 25.69
CA PHE A 139 17.15 -19.33 25.07
C PHE A 139 16.72 -20.40 24.06
N THR A 140 16.09 -21.45 24.58
CA THR A 140 15.70 -22.64 23.81
C THR A 140 14.37 -22.48 23.09
N SER A 141 13.54 -21.53 23.51
CA SER A 141 12.17 -21.35 23.04
C SER A 141 11.89 -19.90 22.63
N ALA A 142 10.84 -19.71 21.84
CA ALA A 142 10.37 -18.39 21.43
C ALA A 142 8.85 -18.28 21.58
N TYR A 143 8.39 -17.03 21.70
CA TYR A 143 6.99 -16.70 21.83
C TYR A 143 6.66 -15.45 21.01
N ASN A 144 5.54 -15.53 20.30
CA ASN A 144 4.74 -14.41 19.82
C ASN A 144 3.25 -14.78 19.99
N ALA A 145 2.32 -13.89 19.61
CA ALA A 145 0.88 -14.15 19.77
C ALA A 145 0.37 -15.33 18.92
N ASP A 146 1.10 -15.70 17.86
CA ASP A 146 0.73 -16.71 16.87
C ASP A 146 1.38 -18.08 17.16
N LYS A 147 2.51 -18.11 17.87
CA LYS A 147 3.30 -19.31 18.15
C LYS A 147 4.07 -19.23 19.47
N ASP A 148 4.03 -20.32 20.23
CA ASP A 148 4.77 -20.54 21.47
C ASP A 148 5.43 -21.92 21.41
N GLY A 149 6.75 -22.00 21.53
CA GLY A 149 7.42 -23.30 21.51
C GLY A 149 8.93 -23.26 21.32
N VAL A 150 9.51 -24.45 21.18
CA VAL A 150 10.95 -24.66 21.05
C VAL A 150 11.44 -24.17 19.68
N LEU A 151 12.57 -23.46 19.68
CA LEU A 151 13.29 -23.10 18.46
C LEU A 151 14.00 -24.34 17.89
N PRO A 152 13.96 -24.58 16.56
CA PRO A 152 14.63 -25.73 15.98
C PRO A 152 16.12 -25.79 16.36
N PRO A 153 16.67 -26.98 16.69
CA PRO A 153 18.09 -27.14 16.95
C PRO A 153 18.90 -26.94 15.66
N LEU A 154 20.13 -26.43 15.79
CA LEU A 154 21.00 -26.18 14.64
C LEU A 154 21.31 -27.45 13.83
N SER A 155 21.40 -28.60 14.50
CA SER A 155 21.67 -29.90 13.87
C SER A 155 20.60 -30.32 12.86
N GLU A 156 19.35 -29.90 13.02
CA GLU A 156 18.28 -30.20 12.06
C GLU A 156 18.48 -29.48 10.73
N TYR A 157 19.07 -28.28 10.72
CA TYR A 157 19.39 -27.57 9.47
C TYR A 157 20.48 -28.28 8.67
N ALA A 158 21.49 -28.85 9.35
CA ALA A 158 22.64 -29.50 8.71
C ALA A 158 22.26 -30.74 7.89
N ILE A 159 21.20 -31.45 8.29
CA ILE A 159 20.71 -32.66 7.59
C ILE A 159 19.54 -32.37 6.62
N SER A 160 19.04 -31.13 6.61
CA SER A 160 17.89 -30.73 5.81
C SER A 160 18.29 -30.08 4.49
N THR A 161 17.41 -30.15 3.49
CA THR A 161 17.67 -29.54 2.18
C THR A 161 17.08 -28.13 2.14
N LYS A 162 17.89 -27.10 1.87
CA LYS A 162 17.37 -25.74 1.64
C LYS A 162 16.60 -25.70 0.33
N ILE A 163 15.33 -25.30 0.38
CA ILE A 163 14.43 -25.31 -0.79
C ILE A 163 14.06 -23.91 -1.27
N GLN A 164 14.14 -22.89 -0.41
CA GLN A 164 13.90 -21.48 -0.73
C GLN A 164 14.47 -20.56 0.37
N ASP A 165 14.19 -19.26 0.26
CA ASP A 165 14.59 -18.22 1.22
C ASP A 165 14.34 -18.65 2.67
N GLU A 166 15.43 -18.84 3.42
CA GLU A 166 15.46 -19.31 4.81
C GLU A 166 14.42 -20.40 5.14
N THR A 167 14.29 -21.39 4.25
CA THR A 167 13.37 -22.51 4.40
C THR A 167 14.00 -23.82 3.93
N TRP A 168 13.91 -24.85 4.78
CA TRP A 168 14.48 -26.18 4.57
C TRP A 168 13.39 -27.25 4.64
N LYS A 169 13.60 -28.35 3.92
CA LYS A 169 12.82 -29.57 4.00
C LYS A 169 13.62 -30.64 4.73
N THR A 170 13.07 -31.18 5.81
CA THR A 170 13.71 -32.24 6.59
C THR A 170 13.63 -33.58 5.83
N PRO A 171 14.48 -34.58 6.16
CA PRO A 171 14.39 -35.92 5.57
C PRO A 171 13.02 -36.58 5.74
N GLU A 172 12.29 -36.25 6.80
CA GLU A 172 10.94 -36.73 7.11
C GLU A 172 9.85 -35.98 6.31
N GLY A 173 10.21 -34.94 5.57
CA GLY A 173 9.31 -34.15 4.75
C GLY A 173 8.68 -32.94 5.43
N ASN A 174 9.06 -32.63 6.67
CA ASN A 174 8.64 -31.42 7.38
C ASN A 174 9.40 -30.18 6.88
N TYR A 175 8.96 -28.99 7.31
CA TYR A 175 9.60 -27.73 6.95
C TYR A 175 10.23 -27.06 8.19
N LEU A 176 11.45 -26.53 8.02
CA LEU A 176 12.08 -25.60 8.97
C LEU A 176 12.14 -24.25 8.28
N THR A 177 11.53 -23.23 8.88
CA THR A 177 11.55 -21.88 8.30
C THR A 177 11.49 -20.81 9.37
N LYS A 178 12.25 -19.74 9.17
CA LYS A 178 12.16 -18.56 10.06
C LYS A 178 10.76 -17.94 10.03
N TYR A 179 10.04 -18.08 8.92
CA TYR A 179 8.75 -17.42 8.71
C TYR A 179 7.62 -17.97 9.55
N ASP A 180 7.78 -19.17 10.13
CA ASP A 180 6.82 -19.71 11.11
C ASP A 180 6.77 -18.89 12.41
N TRP A 181 7.76 -18.03 12.62
CA TRP A 181 7.88 -17.12 13.76
C TRP A 181 7.52 -15.68 13.40
N SER A 182 6.72 -15.49 12.36
CA SER A 182 6.13 -14.21 11.99
C SER A 182 4.86 -13.93 12.80
N GLY A 183 4.36 -12.69 12.74
CA GLY A 183 3.10 -12.30 13.36
C GLY A 183 2.57 -10.96 12.83
N ASN A 184 1.28 -10.70 13.04
CA ASN A 184 0.68 -9.39 12.76
C ASN A 184 1.16 -8.38 13.81
N VAL A 185 1.92 -7.37 13.39
CA VAL A 185 2.59 -6.42 14.30
C VAL A 185 1.59 -5.66 15.17
N ARG A 186 0.46 -5.27 14.56
CA ARG A 186 -0.63 -4.53 15.23
C ARG A 186 -1.35 -5.36 16.30
N GLU A 187 -1.19 -6.67 16.31
CA GLU A 187 -1.85 -7.58 17.26
C GLU A 187 -0.89 -8.07 18.37
N GLN A 188 0.42 -7.96 18.17
CA GLN A 188 1.41 -8.37 19.17
C GLN A 188 1.37 -7.51 20.43
N LYS A 189 1.25 -8.12 21.60
CA LYS A 189 1.45 -7.41 22.89
C LYS A 189 2.92 -7.36 23.24
N TYR A 190 3.55 -8.53 23.16
CA TYR A 190 4.96 -8.75 23.37
C TYR A 190 5.39 -10.00 22.61
N TRP A 191 6.66 -10.08 22.28
CA TRP A 191 7.29 -11.26 21.71
C TRP A 191 8.73 -11.34 22.18
N GLY A 192 9.31 -12.53 22.14
CA GLY A 192 10.62 -12.75 22.71
C GLY A 192 11.11 -14.18 22.62
N VAL A 193 12.28 -14.39 23.20
CA VAL A 193 12.90 -15.70 23.41
C VAL A 193 13.00 -15.99 24.90
N TYR A 194 12.89 -17.26 25.28
CA TYR A 194 12.90 -17.69 26.67
C TYR A 194 13.49 -19.09 26.85
N GLY A 195 13.94 -19.38 28.07
CA GLY A 195 14.31 -20.68 28.57
C GLY A 195 13.87 -20.83 30.03
N ASP A 196 14.41 -21.80 30.75
CA ASP A 196 13.94 -22.14 32.10
C ASP A 196 14.18 -21.04 33.15
N ASN A 197 15.23 -20.23 32.97
CA ASN A 197 15.69 -19.26 33.97
C ASN A 197 15.77 -17.81 33.45
N PHE A 198 15.54 -17.61 32.15
CA PHE A 198 15.76 -16.35 31.45
C PHE A 198 14.73 -16.13 30.35
N GLY A 199 14.32 -14.87 30.18
CA GLY A 199 13.49 -14.43 29.05
C GLY A 199 13.91 -13.04 28.60
N SER A 200 13.88 -12.80 27.30
CA SER A 200 14.16 -11.50 26.66
C SER A 200 13.02 -11.14 25.73
N TRP A 201 12.44 -9.95 25.93
CA TRP A 201 11.14 -9.58 25.39
C TRP A 201 11.12 -8.16 24.82
N TYR A 202 10.36 -7.95 23.76
CA TYR A 202 9.98 -6.61 23.28
C TYR A 202 8.51 -6.34 23.62
N LEU A 203 8.23 -5.16 24.18
CA LEU A 203 6.90 -4.72 24.57
C LEU A 203 6.60 -3.36 23.92
N HIS A 204 5.57 -3.34 23.07
CA HIS A 204 5.17 -2.16 22.30
C HIS A 204 3.77 -1.69 22.73
N PRO A 205 3.64 -0.85 23.78
CA PRO A 205 2.34 -0.33 24.18
C PRO A 205 1.78 0.67 23.15
N GLY A 206 2.67 1.49 22.58
CA GLY A 206 2.39 2.32 21.42
C GLY A 206 2.74 1.60 20.13
N LYS A 207 1.92 1.80 19.09
CA LYS A 207 2.11 1.19 17.77
C LYS A 207 2.09 2.19 16.63
N ASP A 208 1.95 3.48 16.93
CA ASP A 208 1.77 4.55 15.95
C ASP A 208 2.94 4.64 14.95
N TYR A 209 4.14 4.22 15.31
CA TYR A 209 5.35 4.28 14.47
C TYR A 209 5.56 3.09 13.53
N PHE A 210 4.77 2.02 13.63
CA PHE A 210 4.86 0.91 12.67
C PHE A 210 4.26 1.31 11.32
N ASN A 211 4.82 0.79 10.22
CA ASN A 211 4.22 0.91 8.91
C ASN A 211 2.99 -0.01 8.74
N GLY A 212 2.21 0.26 7.70
CA GLY A 212 1.10 -0.56 7.26
C GLY A 212 -0.11 -0.57 8.19
N ASP A 213 -1.17 -1.21 7.70
CA ASP A 213 -2.45 -1.33 8.40
C ASP A 213 -2.50 -2.54 9.36
N HIS A 214 -3.72 -2.98 9.71
CA HIS A 214 -3.98 -4.12 10.59
C HIS A 214 -3.29 -5.41 10.13
N LEU A 215 -3.09 -5.58 8.82
CA LEU A 215 -2.55 -6.80 8.21
C LEU A 215 -1.04 -6.76 8.03
N LYS A 216 -0.37 -5.71 8.55
CA LYS A 216 1.10 -5.67 8.54
C LYS A 216 1.67 -6.82 9.36
N GLN A 217 2.39 -7.69 8.67
CA GLN A 217 3.09 -8.84 9.22
C GLN A 217 4.60 -8.60 9.25
N GLU A 218 5.29 -9.14 10.24
CA GLU A 218 6.76 -9.12 10.32
C GLU A 218 7.31 -10.38 11.00
N LEU A 219 8.60 -10.63 10.79
CA LEU A 219 9.37 -11.63 11.52
C LEU A 219 9.58 -11.21 12.98
N MET A 220 9.31 -12.09 13.93
CA MET A 220 9.43 -11.78 15.37
C MET A 220 10.63 -12.47 16.01
N ASN A 221 10.81 -13.76 15.74
CA ASN A 221 11.88 -14.58 16.30
C ASN A 221 12.40 -15.57 15.24
N HIS A 222 13.50 -16.27 15.48
CA HIS A 222 13.87 -17.53 14.80
C HIS A 222 15.17 -18.11 15.36
N ARG A 223 15.55 -19.29 14.89
CA ARG A 223 16.91 -19.84 15.00
C ARG A 223 17.73 -19.36 13.80
N GLU A 224 18.88 -18.71 14.02
CA GLU A 224 19.82 -18.44 12.93
C GLU A 224 20.34 -19.77 12.37
N SER A 225 20.11 -20.01 11.08
CA SER A 225 20.36 -21.31 10.44
C SER A 225 21.85 -21.61 10.27
N ALA A 226 22.70 -20.59 10.28
CA ALA A 226 24.14 -20.73 10.13
C ALA A 226 24.90 -20.94 11.46
N THR A 227 24.55 -20.19 12.50
CA THR A 227 25.30 -20.16 13.77
C THR A 227 24.53 -20.74 14.94
N GLY A 228 23.22 -20.90 14.79
CA GLY A 228 22.36 -21.43 15.83
C GLY A 228 21.89 -20.40 16.84
N ASP A 229 22.16 -19.11 16.68
CA ASP A 229 21.74 -18.05 17.62
C ASP A 229 20.22 -18.07 17.84
N ALA A 230 19.76 -17.77 19.06
CA ALA A 230 18.36 -17.43 19.30
C ALA A 230 18.13 -15.98 18.88
N VAL A 231 17.40 -15.76 17.79
CA VAL A 231 17.19 -14.43 17.22
C VAL A 231 15.86 -13.87 17.68
N GLN A 232 15.90 -12.71 18.34
CA GLN A 232 14.76 -11.90 18.75
C GLN A 232 14.76 -10.60 17.94
N LEU A 233 13.88 -10.51 16.95
CA LEU A 233 13.81 -9.38 16.01
C LEU A 233 12.83 -8.32 16.50
N ASN A 234 13.21 -7.06 16.45
CA ASN A 234 12.30 -5.92 16.57
C ASN A 234 12.18 -5.23 15.21
N MET A 235 11.28 -5.75 14.38
CA MET A 235 10.99 -5.25 13.05
C MET A 235 10.09 -4.02 13.13
N ILE A 236 10.70 -2.85 13.35
CA ILE A 236 9.99 -1.56 13.53
C ILE A 236 9.55 -0.91 12.21
N HIS A 237 10.14 -1.33 11.11
CA HIS A 237 9.71 -1.01 9.75
C HIS A 237 10.21 -2.11 8.81
N GLY A 238 9.37 -2.66 7.94
CA GLY A 238 9.83 -3.78 7.11
C GLY A 238 8.90 -4.13 5.95
N THR A 239 9.44 -4.96 5.05
CA THR A 239 8.82 -5.36 3.77
C THR A 239 8.26 -6.76 3.77
N HIS A 240 8.25 -7.44 4.90
CA HIS A 240 7.74 -8.80 4.92
C HIS A 240 6.23 -8.74 4.64
N PHE A 241 5.76 -9.59 3.72
CA PHE A 241 4.36 -9.76 3.36
C PHE A 241 3.67 -8.53 2.74
N GLN A 242 4.43 -7.63 2.11
CA GLN A 242 3.89 -6.47 1.37
C GLN A 242 4.57 -6.34 0.01
N ALA A 243 3.99 -5.57 -0.92
CA ALA A 243 4.50 -5.50 -2.28
C ALA A 243 5.51 -4.38 -2.54
N LEU A 244 5.35 -3.21 -1.91
CA LEU A 244 6.28 -2.10 -2.07
C LEU A 244 7.02 -1.81 -0.78
N SER A 245 8.27 -1.35 -0.92
CA SER A 245 8.94 -0.70 0.19
C SER A 245 9.97 0.29 -0.30
N ASN A 246 9.59 1.56 -0.19
CA ASN A 246 10.34 2.69 -0.68
C ASN A 246 9.95 3.95 0.10
N ASP A 247 9.92 3.86 1.42
CA ASP A 247 9.54 4.98 2.27
C ASP A 247 10.67 6.00 2.41
N VAL A 248 10.32 7.26 2.20
CA VAL A 248 11.21 8.39 2.50
C VAL A 248 10.86 8.84 3.91
N LEU A 249 11.80 8.67 4.83
CA LEU A 249 11.56 8.91 6.24
C LEU A 249 11.91 10.36 6.61
N PRO A 250 11.00 11.11 7.25
CA PRO A 250 11.30 12.46 7.72
C PRO A 250 12.49 12.48 8.69
N ASN A 251 13.35 13.49 8.58
CA ASN A 251 14.32 13.79 9.63
C ASN A 251 13.56 14.07 10.95
N GLY A 252 14.02 13.48 12.05
CA GLY A 252 13.36 13.55 13.35
C GLY A 252 12.24 12.51 13.55
N LYS A 253 11.92 11.65 12.56
CA LYS A 253 10.98 10.55 12.78
C LYS A 253 11.47 9.65 13.92
N ILE A 254 10.62 9.46 14.91
CA ILE A 254 10.86 8.56 16.05
C ILE A 254 10.15 7.23 15.84
N TRP A 255 10.89 6.11 15.93
CA TRP A 255 10.31 4.80 16.25
C TRP A 255 10.41 4.53 17.73
N GLY A 256 9.32 4.05 18.34
CA GLY A 256 9.21 3.84 19.78
C GLY A 256 8.60 5.04 20.54
N PRO A 257 8.77 5.08 21.88
CA PRO A 257 9.54 4.12 22.65
C PRO A 257 8.87 2.75 22.82
N TRP A 258 9.68 1.69 22.78
CA TRP A 258 9.31 0.35 23.23
C TRP A 258 10.13 -0.03 24.45
N LEU A 259 9.72 -1.07 25.18
CA LEU A 259 10.50 -1.63 26.28
C LEU A 259 11.15 -2.94 25.82
N TRP A 260 12.47 -3.03 25.94
CA TRP A 260 13.18 -4.30 25.98
C TRP A 260 13.27 -4.75 27.44
N TYR A 261 12.77 -5.94 27.74
CA TYR A 261 12.58 -6.44 29.10
C TYR A 261 13.18 -7.84 29.29
N LEU A 262 13.87 -8.02 30.41
CA LEU A 262 14.44 -9.28 30.85
C LEU A 262 13.67 -9.82 32.06
N ASN A 263 13.44 -11.12 32.10
CA ASN A 263 12.89 -11.80 33.27
C ASN A 263 13.45 -13.22 33.40
N ASP A 264 12.81 -14.06 34.20
CA ASP A 264 13.19 -15.45 34.44
C ASP A 264 12.60 -16.46 33.44
N GLY A 265 12.08 -16.01 32.30
CA GLY A 265 11.36 -16.85 31.34
C GLY A 265 9.85 -16.93 31.59
N THR A 266 9.35 -16.37 32.71
CA THR A 266 7.94 -16.45 33.06
C THR A 266 7.06 -15.56 32.17
N LYS A 267 6.25 -16.17 31.31
CA LYS A 267 5.30 -15.46 30.42
C LYS A 267 4.25 -14.61 31.17
N ALA A 268 3.80 -15.08 32.34
CA ALA A 268 2.83 -14.33 33.16
C ALA A 268 3.41 -13.00 33.69
N ASP A 269 4.72 -12.94 33.90
CA ASP A 269 5.39 -11.72 34.34
C ASP A 269 5.47 -10.68 33.22
N VAL A 270 5.91 -11.06 32.01
CA VAL A 270 5.93 -10.15 30.86
C VAL A 270 4.53 -9.67 30.48
N ALA A 271 3.49 -10.52 30.60
CA ALA A 271 2.10 -10.11 30.39
C ALA A 271 1.66 -9.03 31.40
N ARG A 272 2.01 -9.21 32.69
CA ARG A 272 1.77 -8.21 33.73
C ARG A 272 2.51 -6.92 33.44
N ARG A 273 3.77 -7.02 33.00
CA ARG A 273 4.60 -5.88 32.65
C ARG A 273 4.00 -5.09 31.49
N TYR A 274 3.56 -5.76 30.43
CA TYR A 274 2.89 -5.13 29.29
C TYR A 274 1.65 -4.32 29.71
N ASN A 275 0.83 -4.85 30.62
CA ASN A 275 -0.35 -4.11 31.11
C ASN A 275 0.05 -2.83 31.87
N ASN A 276 1.18 -2.83 32.60
CA ASN A 276 1.70 -1.62 33.23
C ASN A 276 2.17 -0.60 32.18
N GLU A 277 2.80 -1.06 31.10
CA GLU A 277 3.24 -0.18 30.01
C GLU A 277 2.09 0.43 29.24
N ILE A 278 1.02 -0.32 28.98
CA ILE A 278 -0.21 0.21 28.36
C ILE A 278 -0.81 1.34 29.19
N ASN A 279 -0.84 1.21 30.51
CA ASN A 279 -1.36 2.24 31.41
C ASN A 279 -0.44 3.47 31.51
N SER A 280 0.82 3.34 31.10
CA SER A 280 1.84 4.39 31.16
C SER A 280 2.04 5.09 29.82
N TRP A 281 1.52 4.53 28.73
CA TRP A 281 1.57 5.09 27.39
C TRP A 281 0.51 6.21 27.21
N PRO A 282 0.83 7.31 26.51
CA PRO A 282 2.14 7.72 26.01
C PRO A 282 3.10 8.13 27.14
N TYR A 283 4.39 7.83 26.98
CA TYR A 283 5.39 8.05 28.01
C TYR A 283 5.73 9.53 28.19
N LYS A 284 5.33 10.09 29.33
CA LYS A 284 5.58 11.50 29.69
C LYS A 284 7.05 11.86 29.91
N TRP A 285 7.91 10.86 30.11
CA TRP A 285 9.36 11.08 30.30
C TRP A 285 10.08 11.37 28.98
N LEU A 286 9.49 10.99 27.83
CA LEU A 286 10.02 11.33 26.51
C LEU A 286 9.68 12.79 26.22
N ASP A 287 10.71 13.60 26.19
CA ASP A 287 10.61 15.06 26.06
C ASP A 287 10.83 15.46 24.61
N ASP A 288 9.84 15.11 23.80
CA ASP A 288 9.77 15.46 22.39
C ASP A 288 8.43 16.15 22.12
N ALA A 289 8.49 17.35 21.52
CA ALA A 289 7.31 18.17 21.31
C ALA A 289 6.31 17.52 20.34
N ALA A 290 6.82 16.90 19.26
CA ALA A 290 5.99 16.23 18.27
C ALA A 290 5.35 14.95 18.81
N TYR A 291 6.06 14.19 19.65
CA TYR A 291 5.57 13.02 20.36
C TYR A 291 4.47 13.38 21.36
N ASN A 292 4.63 14.48 22.10
CA ASN A 292 3.67 14.90 23.12
C ASN A 292 2.47 15.66 22.54
N SER A 293 2.59 16.17 21.31
CA SER A 293 1.46 16.80 20.60
C SER A 293 0.47 15.75 20.14
N ARG A 294 -0.50 15.45 21.00
CA ARG A 294 -1.55 14.43 20.79
C ARG A 294 -2.90 14.95 21.24
N VAL A 295 -3.97 14.38 20.68
CA VAL A 295 -5.34 14.49 21.22
C VAL A 295 -5.72 13.20 21.95
N ALA A 296 -6.62 13.29 22.92
CA ALA A 296 -7.06 12.13 23.72
C ALA A 296 -7.73 11.05 22.85
N SER A 297 -8.49 11.46 21.84
CA SER A 297 -9.10 10.53 20.90
C SER A 297 -9.62 11.18 19.63
N VAL A 298 -9.63 10.38 18.55
CA VAL A 298 -10.41 10.62 17.34
C VAL A 298 -11.55 9.61 17.31
N THR A 299 -12.78 10.07 17.13
CA THR A 299 -13.99 9.23 17.14
C THR A 299 -14.88 9.54 15.95
N GLY A 300 -15.65 8.55 15.51
CA GLY A 300 -16.62 8.73 14.44
C GLY A 300 -17.58 7.55 14.36
N LYS A 301 -18.49 7.59 13.40
CA LYS A 301 -19.46 6.52 13.16
C LYS A 301 -19.66 6.31 11.66
N LEU A 302 -19.40 5.11 11.19
CA LEU A 302 -19.55 4.69 9.80
C LEU A 302 -20.91 4.01 9.60
N LEU A 303 -21.69 4.51 8.65
CA LEU A 303 -22.94 3.92 8.20
C LEU A 303 -22.86 3.63 6.71
N LEU A 304 -23.22 2.41 6.30
CA LEU A 304 -23.34 2.09 4.89
C LEU A 304 -24.52 2.85 4.28
N SER A 305 -24.45 3.20 3.00
CA SER A 305 -25.53 3.90 2.29
C SER A 305 -26.83 3.09 2.20
N ASP A 306 -26.78 1.77 2.41
CA ASP A 306 -27.95 0.88 2.52
C ASP A 306 -28.60 0.88 3.92
N GLY A 307 -28.06 1.67 4.86
CA GLY A 307 -28.59 1.83 6.22
C GLY A 307 -28.01 0.87 7.26
N ARG A 308 -27.18 -0.12 6.86
CA ARG A 308 -26.50 -0.99 7.82
C ARG A 308 -25.39 -0.22 8.56
N PRO A 309 -25.16 -0.49 9.86
CA PRO A 309 -23.92 -0.08 10.51
C PRO A 309 -22.73 -0.77 9.84
N ALA A 310 -21.59 -0.07 9.71
CA ALA A 310 -20.34 -0.67 9.24
C ALA A 310 -19.68 -1.51 10.35
N ALA A 311 -20.43 -2.46 10.92
CA ALA A 311 -20.04 -3.21 12.10
C ALA A 311 -18.83 -4.11 11.83
N GLY A 312 -17.80 -3.98 12.67
CA GLY A 312 -16.55 -4.74 12.56
C GLY A 312 -15.59 -4.24 11.49
N ALA A 313 -15.90 -3.15 10.76
CA ALA A 313 -15.02 -2.60 9.72
C ALA A 313 -13.61 -2.33 10.26
N ALA A 314 -12.59 -2.64 9.46
CA ALA A 314 -11.23 -2.19 9.73
C ALA A 314 -11.17 -0.69 9.40
N VAL A 315 -10.73 0.12 10.36
CA VAL A 315 -10.64 1.58 10.23
C VAL A 315 -9.19 2.00 10.46
N PHE A 316 -8.63 2.69 9.48
CA PHE A 316 -7.22 3.08 9.41
C PHE A 316 -7.09 4.59 9.27
N LEU A 317 -6.21 5.19 10.07
CA LEU A 317 -5.85 6.59 9.99
C LEU A 317 -4.39 6.67 9.52
N GLY A 318 -4.16 7.18 8.33
CA GLY A 318 -2.84 7.22 7.69
C GLY A 318 -2.64 8.41 6.76
N ASP A 319 -1.78 8.26 5.76
CA ASP A 319 -1.32 9.34 4.88
C ASP A 319 -2.51 10.10 4.27
N ASN A 320 -2.47 11.43 4.31
CA ASN A 320 -3.48 12.27 3.68
C ASN A 320 -3.29 12.31 2.16
N HIS A 321 -4.38 12.24 1.38
CA HIS A 321 -4.36 12.12 -0.09
C HIS A 321 -3.39 11.01 -0.56
N PRO A 322 -3.60 9.76 -0.12
CA PRO A 322 -2.61 8.71 -0.28
C PRO A 322 -2.43 8.29 -1.75
N ASN A 323 -1.17 8.01 -2.12
CA ASN A 323 -0.78 7.40 -3.39
C ASN A 323 -0.20 5.97 -3.25
N LYS A 324 -0.19 5.44 -2.02
CA LYS A 324 0.20 4.08 -1.66
C LYS A 324 -1.00 3.31 -1.12
N THR A 325 -0.94 1.99 -1.16
CA THR A 325 -1.92 1.15 -0.46
C THR A 325 -1.76 1.32 1.05
N THR A 326 -2.80 1.00 1.83
CA THR A 326 -2.75 1.11 3.30
C THR A 326 -1.68 0.22 3.93
N LEU A 327 -1.28 -0.86 3.27
CA LEU A 327 -0.22 -1.76 3.73
C LEU A 327 1.18 -1.17 3.46
N ASP A 328 1.36 -0.46 2.35
CA ASP A 328 2.63 0.10 1.89
C ASP A 328 2.98 1.47 2.51
N MET A 329 2.11 2.06 3.34
CA MET A 329 2.36 3.33 4.02
C MET A 329 3.32 3.16 5.21
N GLY A 330 4.49 3.80 5.18
CA GLY A 330 5.45 3.70 6.28
C GLY A 330 6.23 4.98 6.62
N SER A 331 5.93 6.09 5.95
CA SER A 331 6.67 7.35 6.10
C SER A 331 6.28 8.14 7.36
N ASP A 332 5.02 8.06 7.80
CA ASP A 332 4.47 8.82 8.93
C ASP A 332 4.04 7.92 10.11
N TYR A 333 3.00 8.34 10.85
CA TYR A 333 2.46 7.67 12.03
C TYR A 333 1.03 7.20 11.76
N TYR A 334 0.72 5.97 12.12
CA TYR A 334 -0.46 5.26 11.64
C TYR A 334 -1.25 4.62 12.78
N TYR A 335 -2.58 4.70 12.67
CA TYR A 335 -3.48 4.18 13.71
C TYR A 335 -4.47 3.20 13.10
N THR A 336 -4.72 2.12 13.82
CA THR A 336 -5.66 1.07 13.45
C THR A 336 -6.70 0.89 14.56
N THR A 337 -7.95 0.70 14.19
CA THR A 337 -9.03 0.30 15.10
C THR A 337 -10.08 -0.49 14.33
N TYR A 338 -11.02 -1.13 15.03
CA TYR A 338 -12.18 -1.76 14.40
C TYR A 338 -13.44 -1.01 14.84
N ALA A 339 -14.43 -0.93 13.94
CA ALA A 339 -15.71 -0.38 14.29
C ALA A 339 -16.53 -1.34 15.17
N ASP A 340 -17.20 -0.80 16.18
CA ASP A 340 -18.14 -1.50 17.04
C ASP A 340 -19.38 -1.97 16.28
N ASN A 341 -20.26 -2.74 16.93
CA ASN A 341 -21.48 -3.30 16.33
C ASN A 341 -22.44 -2.25 15.76
N ASP A 342 -22.38 -1.01 16.22
CA ASP A 342 -23.20 0.08 15.69
C ASP A 342 -22.49 0.93 14.62
N GLY A 343 -21.24 0.58 14.25
CA GLY A 343 -20.40 1.30 13.30
C GLY A 343 -19.57 2.43 13.92
N SER A 344 -19.62 2.63 15.24
CA SER A 344 -18.77 3.60 15.94
C SER A 344 -17.32 3.13 16.00
N PHE A 345 -16.35 4.03 15.95
CA PHE A 345 -14.94 3.70 16.11
C PHE A 345 -14.21 4.74 16.96
N ARG A 346 -13.09 4.33 17.56
CA ARG A 346 -12.25 5.17 18.40
C ARG A 346 -10.76 4.86 18.23
N PHE A 347 -9.98 5.91 18.04
CA PHE A 347 -8.53 5.93 18.21
C PHE A 347 -8.18 6.69 19.49
N THR A 348 -7.06 6.35 20.14
CA THR A 348 -6.59 6.99 21.37
C THR A 348 -5.20 7.56 21.20
N ASP A 349 -4.92 8.63 21.95
CA ASP A 349 -3.58 9.24 22.02
C ASP A 349 -2.98 9.53 20.64
N VAL A 350 -3.81 10.09 19.76
CA VAL A 350 -3.48 10.30 18.35
C VAL A 350 -2.63 11.55 18.23
N ARG A 351 -1.45 11.44 17.60
CA ARG A 351 -0.60 12.59 17.28
C ARG A 351 -1.37 13.62 16.47
N THR A 352 -1.09 14.89 16.73
CA THR A 352 -1.66 15.96 15.92
C THR A 352 -1.09 15.92 14.52
N GLY A 353 -1.92 16.15 13.51
CA GLY A 353 -1.55 16.07 12.12
C GLY A 353 -2.76 16.02 11.20
N LEU A 354 -2.49 15.97 9.90
CA LEU A 354 -3.51 15.85 8.86
C LEU A 354 -3.48 14.42 8.32
N TYR A 355 -4.63 13.76 8.33
CA TYR A 355 -4.74 12.34 7.99
C TYR A 355 -5.82 12.06 6.95
N ALA A 356 -5.73 10.90 6.30
CA ALA A 356 -6.89 10.27 5.68
C ALA A 356 -7.45 9.17 6.60
N LEU A 357 -8.78 9.16 6.75
CA LEU A 357 -9.51 8.05 7.33
C LEU A 357 -9.94 7.08 6.22
N GLN A 358 -9.45 5.85 6.29
CA GLN A 358 -9.81 4.77 5.39
C GLN A 358 -10.55 3.66 6.14
N ALA A 359 -11.53 3.03 5.49
CA ALA A 359 -12.18 1.86 6.07
C ALA A 359 -12.58 0.82 5.01
N TRP A 360 -12.47 -0.45 5.36
CA TRP A 360 -12.88 -1.58 4.52
C TRP A 360 -13.52 -2.68 5.37
N SER A 361 -14.19 -3.61 4.69
CA SER A 361 -14.81 -4.74 5.37
C SER A 361 -13.73 -5.60 6.01
N ASN A 362 -14.00 -6.10 7.22
CA ASN A 362 -13.21 -7.14 7.88
C ASN A 362 -14.05 -8.41 8.03
N GLY A 363 -14.93 -8.65 7.05
CA GLY A 363 -15.81 -9.82 7.01
C GLY A 363 -17.08 -9.62 7.84
N GLY A 364 -17.64 -10.72 8.33
CA GLY A 364 -18.84 -10.70 9.17
C GLY A 364 -20.04 -10.06 8.47
N SER A 365 -20.76 -9.18 9.18
CA SER A 365 -22.01 -8.56 8.72
C SER A 365 -21.89 -7.62 7.52
N ILE A 366 -20.66 -7.21 7.20
CA ILE A 366 -20.32 -6.37 6.04
C ILE A 366 -19.38 -7.09 5.08
N GLY A 367 -19.22 -8.42 5.22
CA GLY A 367 -18.31 -9.21 4.40
C GLY A 367 -18.66 -9.22 2.90
N ASP A 368 -19.83 -8.71 2.52
CA ASP A 368 -20.21 -8.46 1.14
C ASP A 368 -19.65 -7.14 0.58
N VAL A 369 -19.29 -6.17 1.41
CA VAL A 369 -18.91 -4.82 0.95
C VAL A 369 -17.57 -4.83 0.21
N THR A 370 -17.59 -4.48 -1.07
CA THR A 370 -16.41 -4.51 -1.98
C THR A 370 -15.71 -3.16 -2.10
N THR A 371 -16.34 -2.06 -1.66
CA THR A 371 -15.76 -0.71 -1.75
C THR A 371 -14.86 -0.45 -0.54
N THR A 372 -14.01 0.57 -0.64
CA THR A 372 -13.28 1.14 0.49
C THR A 372 -13.79 2.56 0.73
N PHE A 373 -13.96 2.95 1.98
CA PHE A 373 -14.24 4.33 2.37
C PHE A 373 -12.93 5.11 2.45
N LEU A 374 -12.92 6.35 1.94
CA LEU A 374 -11.79 7.29 2.06
C LEU A 374 -12.34 8.67 2.39
N LYS A 375 -11.83 9.28 3.46
CA LYS A 375 -12.03 10.69 3.79
C LYS A 375 -10.68 11.33 4.07
N ASN A 376 -10.23 12.18 3.16
CA ASN A 376 -9.05 13.02 3.33
C ASN A 376 -9.34 14.20 4.25
N ASP A 377 -8.27 14.91 4.58
CA ASP A 377 -8.28 16.18 5.32
C ASP A 377 -8.91 16.08 6.72
N VAL A 378 -8.66 14.95 7.39
CA VAL A 378 -9.00 14.78 8.80
C VAL A 378 -7.95 15.52 9.63
N ASP A 379 -8.27 16.76 10.00
CA ASP A 379 -7.44 17.58 10.89
C ASP A 379 -7.57 17.08 12.34
N VAL A 380 -6.45 16.56 12.86
CA VAL A 380 -6.29 16.20 14.26
C VAL A 380 -5.46 17.30 14.91
N SER A 381 -6.14 18.27 15.51
CA SER A 381 -5.53 19.39 16.20
C SER A 381 -6.11 19.55 17.62
N GLY A 382 -5.32 20.15 18.52
CA GLY A 382 -5.74 20.45 19.89
C GLY A 382 -4.78 19.97 20.97
N SER A 383 -5.26 19.99 22.21
CA SER A 383 -4.52 19.60 23.42
C SER A 383 -4.61 18.11 23.71
N ALA A 384 -3.79 17.61 24.64
CA ALA A 384 -3.85 16.23 25.15
C ALA A 384 -5.21 15.82 25.72
N THR A 385 -6.08 16.78 26.10
CA THR A 385 -7.45 16.50 26.55
C THR A 385 -8.51 16.63 25.46
N SER A 386 -8.16 17.15 24.29
CA SER A 386 -9.08 17.37 23.19
C SER A 386 -9.60 16.03 22.64
N LYS A 387 -10.86 16.02 22.19
CA LYS A 387 -11.50 14.87 21.54
C LYS A 387 -11.99 15.32 20.17
N THR A 388 -11.36 14.82 19.11
CA THR A 388 -11.80 15.06 17.75
C THR A 388 -12.97 14.13 17.44
N ARG A 389 -14.13 14.71 17.14
CA ARG A 389 -15.33 13.95 16.77
C ARG A 389 -15.66 14.23 15.33
N LEU A 390 -15.56 13.20 14.51
CA LEU A 390 -16.00 13.24 13.13
C LEU A 390 -17.52 13.10 13.10
N ASP A 391 -18.15 13.85 12.20
CA ASP A 391 -19.57 13.71 11.91
C ASP A 391 -19.90 12.30 11.44
N LYS A 392 -21.20 11.99 11.35
CA LYS A 392 -21.66 10.72 10.78
C LYS A 392 -21.09 10.56 9.36
N LEU A 393 -20.37 9.47 9.13
CA LEU A 393 -19.70 9.18 7.87
C LEU A 393 -20.54 8.17 7.10
N THR A 394 -21.01 8.58 5.92
CA THR A 394 -21.75 7.69 5.02
C THR A 394 -20.76 7.00 4.08
N TRP A 395 -20.73 5.67 4.13
CA TRP A 395 -19.93 4.83 3.24
C TRP A 395 -20.81 4.31 2.11
N SER A 396 -20.58 4.83 0.91
CA SER A 396 -21.28 4.41 -0.30
C SER A 396 -20.98 2.94 -0.64
N VAL A 397 -22.05 2.13 -0.68
CA VAL A 397 -22.01 0.74 -1.12
C VAL A 397 -22.91 0.57 -2.34
N PRO A 398 -22.49 -0.22 -3.35
CA PRO A 398 -23.32 -0.45 -4.53
C PRO A 398 -24.62 -1.14 -4.17
N THR A 399 -25.74 -0.64 -4.68
CA THR A 399 -27.00 -1.41 -4.69
C THR A 399 -26.80 -2.60 -5.61
N SER A 400 -26.79 -3.82 -5.06
CA SER A 400 -26.45 -5.00 -5.85
C SER A 400 -27.45 -6.13 -5.63
N ASN A 401 -27.80 -6.80 -6.73
CA ASN A 401 -28.45 -8.09 -6.72
C ASN A 401 -27.35 -9.15 -6.86
N THR A 402 -26.79 -9.59 -5.74
CA THR A 402 -25.76 -10.65 -5.71
C THR A 402 -26.31 -11.96 -6.28
N ILE A 403 -25.63 -12.51 -7.27
CA ILE A 403 -25.90 -13.85 -7.81
C ILE A 403 -25.22 -14.89 -6.92
N PHE A 404 -23.93 -14.70 -6.64
CA PHE A 404 -23.20 -15.51 -5.67
C PHE A 404 -22.06 -14.72 -5.02
N GLN A 405 -21.59 -15.22 -3.88
CA GLN A 405 -20.36 -14.81 -3.23
C GLN A 405 -19.63 -16.02 -2.66
N VAL A 406 -18.30 -16.07 -2.79
CA VAL A 406 -17.42 -17.06 -2.17
C VAL A 406 -16.40 -16.32 -1.31
N GLY A 407 -16.41 -16.57 0.00
CA GLY A 407 -15.59 -15.85 0.98
C GLY A 407 -16.14 -14.47 1.36
N GLY A 408 -15.35 -13.68 2.09
CA GLY A 408 -15.64 -12.29 2.45
C GLY A 408 -14.65 -11.32 1.80
N PHE A 409 -15.07 -10.07 1.60
CA PHE A 409 -14.18 -8.97 1.21
C PHE A 409 -13.48 -8.40 2.45
N ASP A 410 -12.72 -9.25 3.15
CA ASP A 410 -12.03 -8.94 4.39
C ASP A 410 -10.51 -8.75 4.21
N ARG A 411 -10.06 -8.79 2.95
CA ARG A 411 -8.64 -8.82 2.54
C ARG A 411 -7.87 -10.01 3.11
N LYS A 412 -8.55 -11.09 3.50
CA LYS A 412 -7.96 -12.30 4.07
C LYS A 412 -8.38 -13.55 3.30
N SER A 413 -7.69 -14.64 3.58
CA SER A 413 -8.03 -15.99 3.10
C SER A 413 -8.88 -16.80 4.09
N THR A 414 -9.22 -16.20 5.23
CA THR A 414 -9.79 -16.91 6.36
C THR A 414 -11.08 -17.63 5.98
N GLY A 415 -11.18 -18.90 6.38
CA GLY A 415 -12.32 -19.76 6.07
C GLY A 415 -12.14 -20.62 4.81
N PHE A 416 -11.13 -20.35 3.97
CA PHE A 416 -10.71 -21.24 2.90
C PHE A 416 -9.80 -22.37 3.42
N ALA A 417 -9.81 -23.52 2.72
CA ALA A 417 -8.99 -24.68 3.07
C ALA A 417 -7.51 -24.33 3.14
N PHE A 418 -6.83 -24.90 4.13
CA PHE A 418 -5.40 -24.76 4.43
C PHE A 418 -4.90 -23.33 4.76
N SER A 419 -5.79 -22.34 4.81
CA SER A 419 -5.48 -21.05 5.43
C SER A 419 -5.32 -21.15 6.95
N GLY A 420 -4.62 -20.19 7.54
CA GLY A 420 -4.62 -19.94 8.98
C GLY A 420 -3.22 -19.94 9.58
N GLY A 421 -2.82 -18.83 10.20
CA GLY A 421 -1.48 -18.65 10.75
C GLY A 421 -0.37 -18.77 9.69
N PHE A 422 0.86 -18.97 10.17
CA PHE A 422 2.01 -19.19 9.30
C PHE A 422 2.27 -20.69 9.11
N GLY A 423 2.72 -21.08 7.91
CA GLY A 423 3.27 -22.42 7.70
C GLY A 423 3.72 -22.67 6.26
N ALA A 424 4.96 -23.13 6.11
CA ALA A 424 5.51 -23.53 4.81
C ALA A 424 4.80 -24.78 4.25
N GLY A 425 4.74 -24.87 2.92
CA GLY A 425 4.22 -26.04 2.20
C GLY A 425 2.71 -26.26 2.29
N ARG A 426 1.94 -25.43 3.01
CA ARG A 426 0.47 -25.59 3.11
C ARG A 426 -0.22 -25.55 1.77
N VAL A 427 0.30 -24.74 0.85
CA VAL A 427 -0.22 -24.59 -0.51
C VAL A 427 -0.08 -25.87 -1.34
N ASP A 428 0.83 -26.78 -1.01
CA ASP A 428 1.00 -28.07 -1.70
C ASP A 428 -0.24 -28.98 -1.53
N ASN A 429 -1.08 -28.71 -0.54
CA ASN A 429 -2.34 -29.43 -0.33
C ASN A 429 -3.49 -28.89 -1.21
N CYS A 430 -3.30 -27.74 -1.87
CA CYS A 430 -4.30 -27.22 -2.80
C CYS A 430 -4.34 -28.07 -4.07
N PRO A 431 -5.52 -28.58 -4.48
CA PRO A 431 -5.60 -29.38 -5.69
C PRO A 431 -5.36 -28.52 -6.93
N ALA A 432 -4.89 -29.14 -8.01
CA ALA A 432 -4.74 -28.45 -9.29
C ALA A 432 -6.10 -28.08 -9.91
N ASN A 433 -7.14 -28.88 -9.66
CA ASN A 433 -8.50 -28.62 -10.14
C ASN A 433 -9.49 -28.65 -8.97
N LEU A 434 -10.42 -27.70 -8.96
CA LEU A 434 -11.40 -27.55 -7.89
C LEU A 434 -12.73 -27.09 -8.49
N THR A 435 -13.86 -27.58 -7.97
CA THR A 435 -15.19 -27.11 -8.36
C THR A 435 -16.01 -26.77 -7.13
N TYR A 436 -16.40 -25.50 -7.01
CA TYR A 436 -17.29 -24.99 -5.99
C TYR A 436 -18.69 -24.87 -6.56
N THR A 437 -19.68 -25.48 -5.92
CA THR A 437 -21.08 -25.40 -6.35
C THR A 437 -21.86 -24.49 -5.40
N VAL A 438 -22.29 -23.34 -5.88
CA VAL A 438 -23.06 -22.37 -5.08
C VAL A 438 -24.35 -23.02 -4.57
N GLY A 439 -24.59 -22.89 -3.27
CA GLY A 439 -25.71 -23.52 -2.57
C GLY A 439 -25.46 -24.99 -2.17
N SER A 440 -24.29 -25.55 -2.44
CA SER A 440 -23.93 -26.92 -2.00
C SER A 440 -22.54 -27.00 -1.37
N SER A 441 -21.55 -26.28 -1.88
CA SER A 441 -20.21 -26.18 -1.30
C SER A 441 -20.18 -25.24 -0.10
N ASN A 442 -19.31 -25.55 0.87
CA ASN A 442 -18.95 -24.68 1.99
C ASN A 442 -17.74 -23.82 1.61
N THR A 443 -17.55 -22.66 2.25
CA THR A 443 -16.35 -21.82 2.05
C THR A 443 -15.05 -22.62 2.18
N ALA A 444 -14.98 -23.54 3.15
CA ALA A 444 -13.82 -24.41 3.36
C ALA A 444 -13.57 -25.44 2.24
N ASP A 445 -14.49 -25.60 1.27
CA ASP A 445 -14.25 -26.43 0.09
C ASP A 445 -13.45 -25.68 -1.00
N TRP A 446 -13.24 -24.37 -0.84
CA TRP A 446 -12.35 -23.57 -1.69
C TRP A 446 -10.95 -23.53 -1.10
N CYS A 447 -9.92 -23.70 -1.93
CA CYS A 447 -8.53 -23.59 -1.44
C CYS A 447 -8.14 -22.13 -1.26
N PHE A 448 -7.35 -21.83 -0.23
CA PHE A 448 -6.86 -20.47 -0.04
C PHE A 448 -6.09 -20.01 -1.28
N ALA A 449 -5.14 -20.84 -1.75
CA ALA A 449 -4.25 -20.49 -2.83
C ALA A 449 -4.39 -21.39 -4.06
N GLN A 450 -3.92 -20.91 -5.21
CA GLN A 450 -3.82 -21.69 -6.44
C GLN A 450 -2.34 -21.73 -6.87
N ASN A 451 -1.63 -22.83 -6.56
CA ASN A 451 -0.20 -22.98 -6.91
C ASN A 451 0.08 -23.88 -8.15
N ALA A 452 -0.88 -24.69 -8.58
CA ALA A 452 -0.67 -25.73 -9.59
C ALA A 452 -1.36 -25.37 -10.92
N LYS A 453 -0.85 -25.94 -12.02
CA LYS A 453 -1.49 -25.83 -13.33
C LYS A 453 -2.79 -26.63 -13.34
N GLY A 454 -3.93 -25.95 -13.35
CA GLY A 454 -5.25 -26.57 -13.46
C GLY A 454 -6.37 -25.59 -13.13
N THR A 455 -7.62 -26.04 -13.23
CA THR A 455 -8.78 -25.14 -13.30
C THR A 455 -9.59 -25.10 -12.01
N TYR A 456 -9.83 -23.89 -11.52
CA TYR A 456 -10.76 -23.64 -10.40
C TYR A 456 -12.08 -23.15 -10.99
N SER A 457 -13.18 -23.84 -10.69
CA SER A 457 -14.50 -23.59 -11.27
C SER A 457 -15.53 -23.25 -10.20
N ILE A 458 -16.38 -22.25 -10.46
CA ILE A 458 -17.55 -21.92 -9.63
C ILE A 458 -18.79 -22.19 -10.47
N ALA A 459 -19.57 -23.19 -10.08
CA ALA A 459 -20.84 -23.55 -10.69
C ALA A 459 -22.00 -22.95 -9.88
N PHE A 460 -22.93 -22.28 -10.55
CA PHE A 460 -24.09 -21.67 -9.89
C PHE A 460 -25.35 -21.77 -10.74
N PRO A 461 -26.54 -21.86 -10.11
CA PRO A 461 -27.79 -21.78 -10.84
C PRO A 461 -28.07 -20.33 -11.24
N LEU A 462 -28.41 -20.09 -12.51
CA LEU A 462 -28.91 -18.80 -12.97
C LEU A 462 -30.37 -18.94 -13.42
N PRO A 463 -31.31 -18.18 -12.84
CA PRO A 463 -32.69 -18.16 -13.32
C PRO A 463 -32.75 -17.67 -14.77
N VAL A 464 -33.68 -18.21 -15.57
CA VAL A 464 -33.89 -17.82 -16.98
C VAL A 464 -34.17 -16.31 -17.14
N SER A 465 -34.68 -15.64 -16.11
CA SER A 465 -34.90 -14.18 -16.09
C SER A 465 -33.62 -13.34 -16.00
N ASN A 466 -32.47 -13.94 -15.72
CA ASN A 466 -31.17 -13.27 -15.54
C ASN A 466 -30.17 -13.59 -16.65
N THR A 467 -30.52 -14.43 -17.64
CA THR A 467 -29.59 -14.90 -18.69
C THR A 467 -29.26 -13.85 -19.76
N THR A 468 -29.89 -12.69 -19.73
CA THR A 468 -29.70 -11.60 -20.71
C THR A 468 -29.19 -10.30 -20.09
N SER A 469 -29.02 -10.26 -18.76
CA SER A 469 -28.57 -9.08 -18.05
C SER A 469 -27.06 -9.07 -17.88
N ASP A 470 -26.46 -7.89 -17.99
CA ASP A 470 -25.04 -7.73 -17.71
C ASP A 470 -24.74 -8.02 -16.24
N ALA A 471 -23.55 -8.54 -15.98
CA ALA A 471 -23.08 -8.84 -14.65
C ALA A 471 -21.64 -8.33 -14.45
N LEU A 472 -21.21 -8.23 -13.20
CA LEU A 472 -19.85 -7.84 -12.84
C LEU A 472 -19.28 -8.88 -11.88
N LEU A 473 -18.18 -9.52 -12.28
CA LEU A 473 -17.42 -10.41 -11.41
C LEU A 473 -16.31 -9.60 -10.73
N THR A 474 -16.42 -9.42 -9.43
CA THR A 474 -15.35 -8.85 -8.60
C THR A 474 -14.51 -10.00 -8.04
N VAL A 475 -13.18 -9.90 -8.22
CA VAL A 475 -12.18 -10.84 -7.70
C VAL A 475 -11.26 -10.07 -6.75
N SER A 476 -11.19 -10.50 -5.49
CA SER A 476 -10.31 -9.94 -4.48
C SER A 476 -9.22 -10.93 -4.11
N LEU A 477 -7.96 -10.53 -4.27
CA LEU A 477 -6.79 -11.28 -3.84
C LEU A 477 -6.28 -10.70 -2.53
N ALA A 478 -6.08 -11.54 -1.52
CA ALA A 478 -5.42 -11.18 -0.27
C ALA A 478 -3.89 -11.26 -0.37
N GLY A 479 -3.35 -11.38 -1.59
CA GLY A 479 -1.93 -11.52 -1.84
C GLY A 479 -1.66 -12.18 -3.20
N TYR A 480 -0.58 -11.76 -3.84
CA TYR A 480 -0.17 -12.22 -5.15
C TYR A 480 1.35 -12.36 -5.24
N SER A 481 1.82 -13.52 -5.71
CA SER A 481 3.24 -13.72 -6.03
C SER A 481 3.42 -13.87 -7.54
N GLN A 482 4.42 -13.16 -8.08
CA GLN A 482 4.73 -13.12 -9.51
C GLN A 482 5.16 -14.48 -10.09
N GLY A 483 5.17 -14.57 -11.43
CA GLY A 483 5.53 -15.77 -12.19
C GLY A 483 4.31 -16.55 -12.70
N THR A 484 3.14 -15.92 -12.68
CA THR A 484 1.84 -16.60 -12.72
C THR A 484 0.86 -15.86 -13.63
N THR A 485 0.01 -16.60 -14.35
CA THR A 485 -1.10 -15.99 -15.12
C THR A 485 -2.33 -16.84 -14.99
N VAL A 486 -3.42 -16.23 -14.54
CA VAL A 486 -4.75 -16.85 -14.43
C VAL A 486 -5.66 -16.25 -15.48
N ASN A 487 -6.16 -17.05 -16.41
CA ASN A 487 -7.20 -16.60 -17.34
C ASN A 487 -8.57 -16.86 -16.71
N ILE A 488 -9.49 -15.92 -16.85
CA ILE A 488 -10.83 -15.99 -16.27
C ILE A 488 -11.84 -16.17 -17.41
N PHE A 489 -12.71 -17.17 -17.26
CA PHE A 489 -13.73 -17.55 -18.22
C PHE A 489 -15.11 -17.55 -17.57
N ALA A 490 -16.12 -17.16 -18.35
CA ALA A 490 -17.54 -17.38 -18.07
C ALA A 490 -18.14 -18.20 -19.21
N ASN A 491 -18.64 -19.41 -18.90
CA ASN A 491 -19.17 -20.35 -19.90
C ASN A 491 -18.24 -20.50 -21.12
N ASP A 492 -16.97 -20.83 -20.86
CA ASP A 492 -15.89 -20.98 -21.85
C ASP A 492 -15.49 -19.72 -22.64
N VAL A 493 -16.14 -18.58 -22.40
CA VAL A 493 -15.74 -17.28 -22.95
C VAL A 493 -14.74 -16.61 -22.02
N ARG A 494 -13.53 -16.30 -22.50
CA ARG A 494 -12.55 -15.53 -21.73
C ARG A 494 -13.05 -14.11 -21.50
N ILE A 495 -13.21 -13.72 -20.24
CA ILE A 495 -13.67 -12.39 -19.81
C ILE A 495 -12.53 -11.52 -19.26
N GLY A 496 -11.37 -12.11 -18.96
CA GLY A 496 -10.20 -11.37 -18.51
C GLY A 496 -9.06 -12.28 -18.09
N ASN A 497 -8.04 -11.69 -17.48
CA ASN A 497 -6.92 -12.38 -16.87
C ASN A 497 -6.28 -11.58 -15.75
N LEU A 498 -5.58 -12.31 -14.88
CA LEU A 498 -4.67 -11.81 -13.87
C LEU A 498 -3.26 -12.21 -14.31
N SER A 499 -2.45 -11.26 -14.77
CA SER A 499 -1.08 -11.51 -15.25
C SER A 499 -0.04 -10.71 -14.46
N SER A 500 1.14 -11.29 -14.31
CA SER A 500 2.27 -10.71 -13.56
C SER A 500 2.73 -9.33 -14.01
N SER A 501 2.40 -8.91 -15.23
CA SER A 501 2.76 -7.59 -15.76
C SER A 501 1.99 -6.42 -15.14
N GLY A 502 0.87 -6.68 -14.44
CA GLY A 502 -0.01 -5.64 -13.91
C GLY A 502 -0.38 -5.79 -12.43
N ILE A 503 0.18 -6.77 -11.72
CA ILE A 503 -0.10 -7.02 -10.30
C ILE A 503 1.23 -6.98 -9.55
N LEU A 504 1.30 -6.12 -8.54
CA LEU A 504 2.49 -6.03 -7.69
C LEU A 504 2.67 -7.35 -6.94
N SER A 505 3.91 -7.81 -6.82
CA SER A 505 4.21 -9.06 -6.11
C SER A 505 4.44 -8.78 -4.65
N ASP A 506 3.88 -9.61 -3.79
CA ASP A 506 4.30 -9.76 -2.41
C ASP A 506 4.94 -11.14 -2.18
N PRO A 507 5.77 -11.28 -1.13
CA PRO A 507 6.52 -12.50 -0.88
C PRO A 507 5.77 -13.50 0.00
N SER A 508 4.51 -13.26 0.35
CA SER A 508 3.85 -13.92 1.48
C SER A 508 3.75 -15.43 1.31
N LEU A 509 3.32 -15.91 0.14
CA LEU A 509 3.00 -17.32 -0.08
C LEU A 509 4.23 -18.23 0.07
N TYR A 510 5.40 -17.80 -0.41
CA TYR A 510 6.66 -18.52 -0.24
C TYR A 510 7.40 -18.12 1.05
N ARG A 511 6.85 -17.21 1.84
CA ARG A 511 7.31 -16.88 3.19
C ARG A 511 6.31 -17.32 4.25
N SER A 512 5.66 -18.47 4.03
CA SER A 512 4.72 -19.10 4.98
C SER A 512 3.44 -18.30 5.30
N GLY A 513 3.22 -17.15 4.67
CA GLY A 513 2.00 -16.37 4.80
C GLY A 513 0.85 -17.12 4.14
N THR A 514 -0.23 -17.33 4.89
CA THR A 514 -1.43 -18.00 4.36
C THR A 514 -2.69 -17.19 4.48
N VAL A 515 -2.67 -16.09 5.24
CA VAL A 515 -3.86 -15.29 5.58
C VAL A 515 -3.96 -14.04 4.73
N ALA A 516 -2.89 -13.26 4.66
CA ALA A 516 -2.88 -11.97 3.98
C ALA A 516 -1.46 -11.62 3.47
N GLY A 517 -1.42 -10.71 2.52
CA GLY A 517 -0.29 -10.12 1.81
C GLY A 517 -0.78 -8.83 1.16
N GLU A 518 -0.26 -8.45 -0.01
CA GLU A 518 -0.74 -7.25 -0.69
C GLU A 518 -2.13 -7.47 -1.27
N TRP A 519 -3.08 -6.62 -0.88
CA TRP A 519 -4.46 -6.77 -1.34
C TRP A 519 -4.65 -6.19 -2.75
N HIS A 520 -5.36 -6.92 -3.59
CA HIS A 520 -5.73 -6.48 -4.93
C HIS A 520 -7.21 -6.77 -5.21
N GLN A 521 -7.88 -5.89 -5.94
CA GLN A 521 -9.25 -6.10 -6.41
C GLN A 521 -9.35 -5.84 -7.91
N PHE A 522 -10.02 -6.75 -8.60
CA PHE A 522 -10.23 -6.70 -10.05
C PHE A 522 -11.71 -6.89 -10.35
N GLU A 523 -12.20 -6.23 -11.39
CA GLU A 523 -13.59 -6.34 -11.83
C GLU A 523 -13.65 -6.75 -13.30
N PHE A 524 -14.43 -7.79 -13.60
CA PHE A 524 -14.58 -8.34 -14.94
C PHE A 524 -16.05 -8.25 -15.36
N PRO A 525 -16.40 -7.31 -16.26
CA PRO A 525 -17.75 -7.24 -16.83
C PRO A 525 -18.10 -8.48 -17.65
N ILE A 526 -19.34 -8.95 -17.52
CA ILE A 526 -19.90 -10.07 -18.28
C ILE A 526 -21.12 -9.55 -19.04
N ASN A 527 -21.05 -9.60 -20.37
CA ASN A 527 -22.14 -9.14 -21.23
C ASN A 527 -23.17 -10.25 -21.44
N GLY A 528 -24.41 -10.01 -21.03
CA GLY A 528 -25.49 -11.02 -21.02
C GLY A 528 -25.87 -11.57 -22.41
N ARG A 529 -25.49 -10.88 -23.49
CA ARG A 529 -25.75 -11.33 -24.88
C ARG A 529 -24.64 -12.18 -25.50
N LYS A 530 -23.41 -12.16 -24.96
CA LYS A 530 -22.24 -12.89 -25.52
C LYS A 530 -21.92 -14.19 -24.77
N SER A 531 -22.54 -14.45 -23.63
CA SER A 531 -22.36 -15.69 -22.84
C SER A 531 -23.18 -16.89 -23.36
N GLN A 532 -23.90 -16.72 -24.48
CA GLN A 532 -24.66 -17.78 -25.13
C GLN A 532 -23.87 -18.37 -26.29
N ALA A 533 -23.33 -19.58 -26.11
CA ALA A 533 -22.91 -20.38 -27.26
C ALA A 533 -24.15 -20.72 -28.12
N PRO A 534 -24.06 -20.69 -29.48
CA PRO A 534 -25.19 -21.03 -30.31
C PRO A 534 -25.46 -22.54 -30.22
N GLY A 535 -26.48 -22.96 -29.47
CA GLY A 535 -27.11 -24.28 -29.66
C GLY A 535 -27.51 -25.11 -28.44
N GLU A 536 -27.22 -24.75 -27.19
CA GLU A 536 -27.52 -25.65 -26.06
C GLU A 536 -28.87 -25.40 -25.35
N LYS A 537 -29.59 -26.50 -25.13
CA LYS A 537 -30.95 -26.56 -24.57
C LYS A 537 -31.00 -26.09 -23.11
N ARG A 538 -32.14 -25.47 -22.76
CA ARG A 538 -32.54 -25.03 -21.42
C ARG A 538 -32.38 -26.15 -20.37
N GLY A 539 -31.41 -26.00 -19.48
CA GLY A 539 -31.21 -26.91 -18.34
C GLY A 539 -29.80 -26.94 -17.70
N MET A 540 -28.86 -26.06 -18.07
CA MET A 540 -27.49 -26.12 -17.56
C MET A 540 -27.22 -25.21 -16.35
N LYS A 541 -26.39 -25.71 -15.43
CA LYS A 541 -25.74 -24.95 -14.36
C LYS A 541 -24.64 -24.09 -15.00
N ASP A 542 -24.70 -22.77 -14.85
CA ASP A 542 -23.67 -21.87 -15.38
C ASP A 542 -22.35 -22.03 -14.60
N LYS A 543 -21.22 -21.84 -15.29
CA LYS A 543 -19.88 -22.04 -14.72
C LYS A 543 -18.96 -20.86 -15.03
N LEU A 544 -18.31 -20.34 -13.99
CA LEU A 544 -17.08 -19.55 -14.12
C LEU A 544 -15.89 -20.49 -13.96
N ALA A 545 -14.87 -20.36 -14.81
CA ALA A 545 -13.66 -21.18 -14.75
C ALA A 545 -12.42 -20.31 -14.84
N GLY A 546 -11.45 -20.54 -13.96
CA GLY A 546 -10.11 -19.93 -14.05
C GLY A 546 -9.10 -20.96 -14.52
N SER A 547 -8.41 -20.74 -15.65
CA SER A 547 -7.38 -21.65 -16.18
C SER A 547 -6.00 -20.98 -16.27
N PRO A 548 -4.97 -21.51 -15.57
CA PRO A 548 -3.61 -21.01 -15.61
C PRO A 548 -2.82 -21.66 -16.76
N ARG A 549 -2.03 -20.85 -17.49
CA ARG A 549 -1.10 -21.35 -18.55
C ARG A 549 0.34 -21.55 -18.06
N ALA A 550 0.65 -21.20 -16.80
CA ALA A 550 1.92 -21.46 -16.12
C ALA A 550 1.64 -21.83 -14.64
N ILE A 551 2.64 -22.32 -13.89
CA ILE A 551 2.48 -22.61 -12.44
C ILE A 551 2.00 -21.31 -11.80
N ALA A 552 0.75 -21.30 -11.31
CA ALA A 552 0.15 -20.11 -10.71
C ALA A 552 0.55 -20.01 -9.23
N THR A 553 0.40 -18.87 -8.56
CA THR A 553 0.54 -18.72 -7.10
C THR A 553 -0.15 -17.41 -6.70
N ALA A 554 -1.43 -17.49 -6.35
CA ALA A 554 -2.18 -16.40 -5.72
C ALA A 554 -2.72 -16.92 -4.37
N MET A 555 -2.72 -16.09 -3.32
CA MET A 555 -3.04 -16.55 -1.95
C MET A 555 -4.53 -16.65 -1.64
N VAL A 556 -5.39 -15.94 -2.37
CA VAL A 556 -6.85 -15.89 -2.21
C VAL A 556 -7.50 -15.40 -3.48
N GLN A 557 -8.68 -15.93 -3.80
CA GLN A 557 -9.61 -15.32 -4.76
C GLN A 557 -11.00 -15.31 -4.10
N THR A 558 -11.39 -14.19 -3.47
CA THR A 558 -12.78 -13.95 -3.07
C THR A 558 -13.53 -13.51 -4.32
N PHE A 559 -14.69 -14.11 -4.58
CA PHE A 559 -15.47 -13.83 -5.78
C PHE A 559 -16.85 -13.31 -5.41
N ARG A 560 -17.31 -12.28 -6.11
CA ARG A 560 -18.71 -11.86 -6.09
C ARG A 560 -19.18 -11.58 -7.49
N LEU A 561 -20.30 -12.16 -7.87
CA LEU A 561 -20.99 -11.83 -9.11
C LEU A 561 -22.28 -11.08 -8.79
N VAL A 562 -22.42 -9.87 -9.31
CA VAL A 562 -23.63 -9.05 -9.15
C VAL A 562 -24.28 -8.79 -10.50
N LYS A 563 -25.62 -8.83 -10.54
CA LYS A 563 -26.39 -8.36 -11.70
C LYS A 563 -26.29 -6.83 -11.77
N ARG A 564 -25.93 -6.26 -12.93
CA ARG A 564 -26.06 -4.82 -13.14
C ARG A 564 -27.55 -4.47 -13.25
N VAL A 565 -28.03 -3.60 -12.36
CA VAL A 565 -29.32 -2.94 -12.53
C VAL A 565 -29.05 -1.66 -13.33
N GLU A 566 -29.72 -1.50 -14.47
CA GLU A 566 -29.78 -0.21 -15.17
C GLU A 566 -30.56 0.77 -14.29
N HIS A 567 -29.89 1.43 -13.35
CA HIS A 567 -30.35 2.71 -12.80
C HIS A 567 -29.11 3.58 -12.52
N ASP A 568 -29.14 4.76 -13.13
CA ASP A 568 -28.30 5.94 -12.94
C ASP A 568 -26.78 5.76 -13.07
N MET A 569 -26.33 5.75 -14.33
CA MET A 569 -24.97 6.16 -14.72
C MET A 569 -24.65 7.65 -14.41
N CYS A 570 -25.57 8.40 -13.80
CA CYS A 570 -25.40 9.84 -13.55
C CYS A 570 -25.03 10.22 -12.11
N ASP A 571 -25.13 9.32 -11.13
CA ASP A 571 -25.00 9.69 -9.71
C ASP A 571 -23.72 9.19 -9.01
N ARG A 572 -22.82 8.51 -9.72
CA ARG A 572 -21.44 8.40 -9.21
C ARG A 572 -20.80 9.77 -9.32
N HIS A 573 -20.23 10.25 -8.22
CA HIS A 573 -19.40 11.45 -8.11
C HIS A 573 -18.11 11.33 -8.95
N ASP A 574 -18.26 11.10 -10.24
CA ASP A 574 -17.23 11.19 -11.24
C ASP A 574 -17.28 12.62 -11.76
N LYS A 575 -16.14 13.34 -11.71
CA LYS A 575 -16.00 14.70 -12.24
C LYS A 575 -16.79 14.82 -13.56
N CYS A 576 -17.81 15.67 -13.55
CA CYS A 576 -18.68 15.88 -14.71
C CYS A 576 -17.79 16.13 -15.94
N PRO A 577 -18.07 15.53 -17.11
CA PRO A 577 -17.26 15.75 -18.30
C PRO A 577 -17.08 17.22 -18.69
N GLN A 578 -18.03 18.06 -18.28
CA GLN A 578 -17.95 19.52 -18.36
C GLN A 578 -16.73 20.09 -17.61
N GLN A 579 -16.47 19.62 -16.39
CA GLN A 579 -15.32 20.06 -15.59
C GLN A 579 -13.98 19.66 -16.22
N PHE A 580 -13.91 18.50 -16.88
CA PHE A 580 -12.71 18.08 -17.61
C PHE A 580 -12.45 18.95 -18.84
N LEU A 581 -13.50 19.21 -19.63
CA LEU A 581 -13.40 20.07 -20.82
C LEU A 581 -13.10 21.52 -20.44
N ASP A 582 -13.79 22.09 -19.45
CA ASP A 582 -13.54 23.46 -19.00
C ASP A 582 -12.10 23.60 -18.44
N ARG A 583 -11.60 22.60 -17.68
CA ARG A 583 -10.20 22.55 -17.22
C ARG A 583 -9.20 22.46 -18.39
N PHE A 584 -9.48 21.64 -19.41
CA PHE A 584 -8.62 21.50 -20.59
C PHE A 584 -8.56 22.81 -21.39
N LEU A 585 -9.68 23.52 -21.52
CA LEU A 585 -9.74 24.82 -22.18
C LEU A 585 -8.99 25.90 -21.40
N GLU A 586 -9.16 25.92 -20.07
CA GLU A 586 -8.46 26.86 -19.19
C GLU A 586 -6.95 26.65 -19.22
N LEU A 587 -6.48 25.40 -19.20
CA LEU A 587 -5.06 25.07 -19.32
C LEU A 587 -4.49 25.48 -20.68
N ASN A 588 -5.20 25.18 -21.78
CA ASN A 588 -4.77 25.60 -23.12
C ASN A 588 -4.78 27.13 -23.31
N ALA A 589 -5.71 27.84 -22.69
CA ALA A 589 -5.77 29.30 -22.75
C ALA A 589 -4.64 29.95 -21.93
N LYS A 590 -4.36 29.41 -20.74
CA LYS A 590 -3.35 29.93 -19.81
C LYS A 590 -1.91 29.72 -20.28
N GLU A 591 -1.61 28.58 -20.90
CA GLU A 591 -0.26 28.26 -21.40
C GLU A 591 0.04 28.91 -22.77
N ARG A 592 -0.96 29.53 -23.42
CA ARG A 592 -0.79 30.31 -24.66
C ARG A 592 -0.18 31.69 -24.41
N GLU A 593 -0.30 32.24 -23.19
CA GLU A 593 0.35 33.49 -22.80
C GLU A 593 1.87 33.29 -22.67
N GLY A 594 2.59 33.47 -23.78
CA GLY A 594 4.06 33.48 -23.82
C GLY A 594 4.73 32.46 -24.76
N LEU A 595 3.97 31.74 -25.59
CA LEU A 595 4.49 30.85 -26.63
C LEU A 595 4.12 31.38 -28.02
N ASP A 596 5.12 31.64 -28.86
CA ASP A 596 4.96 32.11 -30.24
C ASP A 596 4.67 30.94 -31.19
N LEU A 597 3.59 30.20 -30.93
CA LEU A 597 3.19 28.98 -31.65
C LEU A 597 1.74 29.08 -32.15
N GLU A 598 1.53 29.05 -33.47
CA GLU A 598 0.21 28.95 -34.12
C GLU A 598 -0.33 27.50 -34.11
N LEU A 599 -0.37 26.83 -32.95
CA LEU A 599 -0.96 25.49 -32.83
C LEU A 599 -2.46 25.54 -32.50
N ALA A 600 -3.27 24.77 -33.23
CA ALA A 600 -4.69 24.56 -32.98
C ALA A 600 -4.97 23.08 -32.67
N ILE A 601 -5.74 22.80 -31.62
CA ILE A 601 -6.19 21.46 -31.24
C ILE A 601 -7.69 21.36 -31.50
N VAL A 602 -8.10 20.34 -32.26
CA VAL A 602 -9.51 20.07 -32.58
C VAL A 602 -9.92 18.75 -31.94
N ILE A 603 -11.01 18.75 -31.17
CA ILE A 603 -11.64 17.55 -30.62
C ILE A 603 -12.84 17.20 -31.50
N ILE A 604 -12.77 16.05 -32.18
CA ILE A 604 -13.85 15.59 -33.07
C ILE A 604 -14.84 14.75 -32.27
N THR A 605 -16.01 15.32 -31.98
CA THR A 605 -17.09 14.61 -31.26
C THR A 605 -18.14 14.01 -32.20
N ASP A 606 -18.19 14.45 -33.45
CA ASP A 606 -19.17 14.05 -34.48
C ASP A 606 -18.57 14.29 -35.88
N LEU A 607 -18.52 13.24 -36.71
CA LEU A 607 -17.96 13.31 -38.08
C LEU A 607 -18.90 13.96 -39.09
N SER A 608 -20.17 14.20 -38.72
CA SER A 608 -21.15 14.86 -39.61
C SER A 608 -21.16 16.39 -39.48
N LYS A 609 -20.38 16.94 -38.55
CA LYS A 609 -20.34 18.37 -38.24
C LYS A 609 -19.12 19.06 -38.83
N THR A 610 -19.29 20.33 -39.16
CA THR A 610 -18.21 21.23 -39.58
C THR A 610 -17.80 22.11 -38.40
N TYR A 611 -16.49 22.23 -38.15
CA TYR A 611 -15.94 22.93 -36.97
C TYR A 611 -15.15 24.17 -37.44
N THR A 612 -15.78 25.34 -37.38
CA THR A 612 -15.23 26.61 -37.91
C THR A 612 -15.19 27.75 -36.90
N GLU A 613 -15.55 27.52 -35.62
CA GLU A 613 -15.71 28.58 -34.59
C GLU A 613 -15.06 28.30 -33.21
N THR A 614 -14.80 29.38 -32.43
CA THR A 614 -14.08 29.38 -31.12
C THR A 614 -15.06 29.38 -29.97
N SER A 615 -15.05 28.30 -29.20
CA SER A 615 -15.72 28.19 -27.90
C SER A 615 -15.12 29.06 -26.83
N LYS A 616 -15.92 29.17 -25.78
CA LYS A 616 -15.59 29.77 -24.49
C LYS A 616 -16.16 28.85 -23.39
N SER A 617 -15.50 28.80 -22.23
CA SER A 617 -16.04 28.17 -21.03
C SER A 617 -17.24 28.99 -20.50
N PRO A 618 -18.32 28.38 -19.96
CA PRO A 618 -18.51 26.94 -19.78
C PRO A 618 -19.15 26.26 -21.00
N MET A 619 -18.78 25.00 -21.26
CA MET A 619 -19.38 24.20 -22.34
C MET A 619 -20.66 23.45 -21.92
N ASN A 620 -21.62 23.33 -22.85
CA ASN A 620 -22.85 22.58 -22.64
C ASN A 620 -22.71 21.12 -23.03
N GLY A 621 -23.35 20.24 -22.27
CA GLY A 621 -23.32 18.80 -22.53
C GLY A 621 -24.48 18.19 -23.32
N THR A 622 -24.21 17.28 -24.28
CA THR A 622 -25.14 16.26 -24.81
C THR A 622 -24.65 14.77 -24.87
N CYS A 623 -25.32 13.80 -24.26
CA CYS A 623 -24.96 12.36 -24.32
C CYS A 623 -25.08 11.68 -25.72
N SER A 624 -24.02 11.69 -26.56
CA SER A 624 -23.95 10.91 -27.82
C SER A 624 -22.69 10.02 -27.84
N PRO A 625 -22.69 8.82 -28.49
CA PRO A 625 -21.46 8.05 -28.67
C PRO A 625 -20.52 8.74 -29.67
N ALA A 626 -19.22 8.77 -29.35
CA ALA A 626 -18.20 9.39 -30.20
C ALA A 626 -17.85 8.48 -31.39
N PRO A 627 -17.52 9.03 -32.58
CA PRO A 627 -17.26 8.26 -33.81
C PRO A 627 -16.06 7.28 -33.71
N PHE A 628 -15.15 7.53 -32.77
CA PHE A 628 -13.93 6.78 -32.54
C PHE A 628 -14.02 5.78 -31.38
N GLN A 629 -15.17 5.72 -30.70
CA GLN A 629 -15.34 4.91 -29.50
C GLN A 629 -15.10 3.41 -29.78
N GLY A 630 -14.16 2.82 -29.04
CA GLY A 630 -13.85 1.39 -29.12
C GLY A 630 -13.03 0.96 -30.35
N ARG A 631 -12.44 1.92 -31.07
CA ARG A 631 -11.54 1.63 -32.19
C ARG A 631 -10.11 1.46 -31.69
N SER A 632 -9.24 0.91 -32.53
CA SER A 632 -7.80 0.91 -32.30
C SER A 632 -7.17 2.17 -32.90
N ALA A 633 -5.89 2.43 -32.60
CA ALA A 633 -5.14 3.51 -33.25
C ALA A 633 -5.18 3.39 -34.79
N GLU A 634 -5.11 2.16 -35.33
CA GLU A 634 -5.28 1.87 -36.76
C GLU A 634 -6.69 2.19 -37.25
N GLY A 635 -7.71 1.81 -36.47
CA GLY A 635 -9.11 2.10 -36.78
C GLY A 635 -9.41 3.60 -36.77
N CYS A 636 -8.80 4.35 -35.84
CA CYS A 636 -8.88 5.81 -35.76
C CYS A 636 -8.20 6.47 -36.95
N PHE A 637 -6.97 6.04 -37.28
CA PHE A 637 -6.23 6.56 -38.42
C PHE A 637 -7.01 6.38 -39.73
N GLY A 638 -7.56 5.19 -39.98
CA GLY A 638 -8.36 4.92 -41.17
C GLY A 638 -9.61 5.80 -41.28
N LEU A 639 -10.33 5.97 -40.17
CA LEU A 639 -11.55 6.79 -40.11
C LEU A 639 -11.23 8.28 -40.35
N LEU A 640 -10.11 8.77 -39.84
CA LEU A 640 -9.66 10.14 -40.06
C LEU A 640 -9.24 10.39 -41.50
N GLN A 641 -8.57 9.42 -42.14
CA GLN A 641 -8.22 9.49 -43.55
C GLN A 641 -9.46 9.51 -44.45
N GLU A 642 -10.49 8.74 -44.11
CA GLU A 642 -11.77 8.74 -44.80
C GLU A 642 -12.48 10.09 -44.61
N PHE A 643 -12.59 10.55 -43.36
CA PHE A 643 -13.19 11.84 -43.04
C PHE A 643 -12.50 13.01 -43.75
N ALA A 644 -11.17 13.11 -43.71
CA ALA A 644 -10.42 14.18 -44.36
C ALA A 644 -10.59 14.16 -45.88
N ARG A 645 -10.66 12.96 -46.47
CA ARG A 645 -10.89 12.77 -47.92
C ARG A 645 -12.30 13.15 -48.34
N ASP A 646 -13.31 12.78 -47.55
CA ASP A 646 -14.72 12.96 -47.89
C ASP A 646 -15.20 14.39 -47.63
N THR A 647 -14.60 15.07 -46.65
CA THR A 647 -14.98 16.44 -46.26
C THR A 647 -14.03 17.50 -46.80
N GLY A 648 -12.87 17.11 -47.33
CA GLY A 648 -11.79 18.04 -47.69
C GLY A 648 -11.14 18.73 -46.48
N SER A 649 -11.29 18.15 -45.27
CA SER A 649 -10.78 18.71 -44.03
C SER A 649 -9.25 18.79 -44.00
N GLU A 650 -8.72 19.91 -43.51
CA GLU A 650 -7.28 20.20 -43.42
C GLU A 650 -6.61 19.59 -42.17
N ILE A 651 -7.30 18.71 -41.43
CA ILE A 651 -6.74 18.08 -40.23
C ILE A 651 -5.51 17.23 -40.55
N ASP A 652 -4.47 17.33 -39.73
CA ASP A 652 -3.32 16.43 -39.84
C ASP A 652 -3.68 15.05 -39.28
N VAL A 653 -3.91 14.10 -40.18
CA VAL A 653 -4.27 12.72 -39.81
C VAL A 653 -3.04 11.84 -39.52
N GLU A 654 -1.81 12.33 -39.73
CA GLU A 654 -0.58 11.56 -39.45
C GLU A 654 -0.10 11.68 -38.01
N ILE A 655 -0.61 12.65 -37.25
CA ILE A 655 -0.27 12.82 -35.83
C ILE A 655 -1.54 13.17 -35.05
N PHE A 656 -1.96 12.28 -34.14
CA PHE A 656 -3.11 12.50 -33.28
C PHE A 656 -2.88 11.94 -31.87
N ALA A 657 -3.53 12.52 -30.89
CA ALA A 657 -3.56 12.09 -29.50
C ALA A 657 -4.84 11.30 -29.21
N ILE A 658 -4.73 10.25 -28.41
CA ILE A 658 -5.84 9.51 -27.84
C ILE A 658 -5.94 9.87 -26.36
N LEU A 659 -7.09 10.43 -26.00
CA LEU A 659 -7.56 10.73 -24.66
C LEU A 659 -8.38 9.54 -24.18
N ASP A 660 -7.97 8.88 -23.10
CA ASP A 660 -8.72 7.77 -22.53
C ASP A 660 -9.11 7.98 -21.08
N GLU A 661 -9.63 6.93 -20.45
CA GLU A 661 -10.02 6.95 -19.03
C GLU A 661 -8.91 7.46 -18.11
N ARG A 662 -7.63 7.22 -18.45
CA ARG A 662 -6.48 7.71 -17.68
C ARG A 662 -6.30 9.22 -17.83
N SER A 663 -6.62 9.77 -19.00
CA SER A 663 -6.58 11.21 -19.25
C SER A 663 -7.49 12.00 -18.30
N ARG A 664 -8.53 11.37 -17.73
CA ARG A 664 -9.42 11.98 -16.73
C ARG A 664 -8.81 12.01 -15.31
N ASP A 665 -7.92 11.08 -15.01
CA ASP A 665 -7.42 10.83 -13.67
C ASP A 665 -6.05 11.48 -13.41
N ASP A 666 -5.14 11.47 -14.40
CA ASP A 666 -3.74 11.92 -14.20
C ASP A 666 -3.13 12.71 -15.37
N ASP A 667 -3.95 13.34 -16.22
CA ASP A 667 -3.55 14.14 -17.38
C ASP A 667 -2.67 13.38 -18.40
N THR A 668 -2.70 12.03 -18.38
CA THR A 668 -1.95 11.19 -19.32
C THR A 668 -2.60 11.15 -20.70
N VAL A 669 -1.79 11.21 -21.76
CA VAL A 669 -2.26 11.18 -23.16
C VAL A 669 -1.39 10.24 -23.99
N CYS A 670 -1.99 9.54 -24.95
CA CYS A 670 -1.27 8.66 -25.88
C CYS A 670 -1.09 9.38 -27.22
N ILE A 671 0.14 9.59 -27.69
CA ILE A 671 0.39 10.17 -29.02
C ILE A 671 0.60 9.05 -30.04
N VAL A 672 -0.12 9.17 -31.14
CA VAL A 672 -0.03 8.28 -32.30
C VAL A 672 0.60 9.03 -33.46
N LYS A 673 1.67 8.44 -34.01
CA LYS A 673 2.25 8.87 -35.29
C LYS A 673 2.00 7.79 -36.33
N ALA A 674 1.27 8.13 -37.37
CA ALA A 674 0.93 7.26 -38.47
C ALA A 674 1.52 7.81 -39.78
N SER A 675 1.93 6.94 -40.69
CA SER A 675 2.39 7.35 -42.03
C SER A 675 1.31 7.10 -43.07
N LYS A 676 0.89 8.15 -43.80
CA LYS A 676 -0.01 8.04 -44.95
C LYS A 676 0.60 7.19 -46.08
N THR A 677 1.93 7.21 -46.21
CA THR A 677 2.66 6.57 -47.32
C THR A 677 2.92 5.09 -47.09
N THR A 678 3.28 4.70 -45.86
CA THR A 678 3.61 3.30 -45.53
C THR A 678 2.51 2.56 -44.77
N GLY A 679 1.54 3.28 -44.21
CA GLY A 679 0.51 2.71 -43.32
C GLY A 679 1.06 2.28 -41.96
N GLU A 680 2.34 2.55 -41.67
CA GLU A 680 2.97 2.21 -40.40
C GLU A 680 2.44 3.12 -39.29
N ILE A 681 2.03 2.52 -38.18
CA ILE A 681 1.58 3.22 -36.97
C ILE A 681 2.58 2.96 -35.85
N LYS A 682 3.09 4.04 -35.28
CA LYS A 682 3.90 4.04 -34.06
C LYS A 682 3.11 4.74 -32.96
N THR A 683 2.80 3.99 -31.93
CA THR A 683 2.31 4.54 -30.66
C THR A 683 3.54 4.75 -29.79
N ASP A 684 3.84 5.99 -29.41
CA ASP A 684 5.03 6.29 -28.61
C ASP A 684 4.66 7.20 -27.43
N MET A 685 5.10 6.78 -26.24
CA MET A 685 5.00 7.46 -24.94
C MET A 685 3.60 7.84 -24.40
N GLN A 686 3.30 7.35 -23.19
CA GLN A 686 2.32 7.94 -22.28
C GLN A 686 2.92 9.23 -21.68
N ILE A 687 2.43 10.38 -22.08
CA ILE A 687 2.90 11.67 -21.56
C ILE A 687 2.03 12.05 -20.37
N LYS A 688 2.62 12.14 -19.17
CA LYS A 688 1.93 12.46 -17.89
C LYS A 688 1.55 13.94 -17.72
N SER A 689 1.42 14.69 -18.81
CA SER A 689 1.01 16.08 -18.75
C SER A 689 0.48 16.55 -20.10
N ILE A 690 -0.78 16.97 -20.09
CA ILE A 690 -1.45 17.56 -21.24
C ILE A 690 -0.78 18.89 -21.68
N VAL A 691 -0.02 19.53 -20.79
CA VAL A 691 0.77 20.74 -21.04
C VAL A 691 1.95 20.47 -22.01
N LEU A 692 2.52 19.25 -21.97
CA LEU A 692 3.67 18.89 -22.81
C LEU A 692 3.28 18.78 -24.30
N ILE A 693 2.01 18.51 -24.61
CA ILE A 693 1.50 18.36 -25.97
C ILE A 693 1.68 19.65 -26.79
N ALA A 694 1.54 20.82 -26.15
CA ALA A 694 1.74 22.12 -26.80
C ALA A 694 3.23 22.43 -27.07
N MET A 695 4.17 21.82 -26.34
CA MET A 695 5.60 22.13 -26.41
C MET A 695 6.36 21.34 -27.50
N MET A 696 5.84 20.20 -27.98
CA MET A 696 6.62 19.24 -28.78
C MET A 696 6.84 19.58 -30.27
N LYS A 697 6.38 20.74 -30.77
CA LYS A 697 6.67 21.19 -32.16
C LYS A 697 7.43 22.52 -32.27
N GLY A 698 7.74 23.18 -31.15
CA GLY A 698 8.49 24.45 -31.16
C GLY A 698 9.99 24.24 -31.05
N ASN A 699 10.75 24.80 -31.98
CA ASN A 699 12.21 24.91 -31.94
C ASN A 699 12.64 25.85 -30.79
N ALA A 700 12.50 25.40 -29.54
CA ALA A 700 12.84 26.18 -28.36
C ALA A 700 14.35 26.09 -28.10
N SER A 701 15.07 27.11 -28.54
CA SER A 701 16.43 27.38 -28.06
C SER A 701 16.44 27.51 -26.54
N ASN A 702 17.31 26.72 -25.90
CA ASN A 702 17.92 26.89 -24.58
C ASN A 702 17.31 27.95 -23.63
N GLU A 703 16.57 27.48 -22.62
CA GLU A 703 16.79 27.75 -21.17
C GLU A 703 15.52 27.49 -20.33
N LYS A 704 14.31 27.60 -20.89
CA LYS A 704 13.07 27.34 -20.11
C LYS A 704 12.68 25.85 -20.00
N ALA A 705 13.08 25.00 -20.94
CA ALA A 705 12.80 23.55 -20.88
C ALA A 705 13.61 22.80 -19.80
N HIS A 706 14.70 23.40 -19.31
CA HIS A 706 15.59 22.77 -18.33
C HIS A 706 14.99 22.66 -16.92
N HIS A 707 13.94 23.41 -16.60
CA HIS A 707 13.34 23.37 -15.27
C HIS A 707 12.28 22.27 -15.06
N VAL A 708 11.78 21.66 -16.15
CA VAL A 708 10.69 20.65 -16.09
C VAL A 708 11.19 19.23 -16.39
N LEU A 709 12.33 19.06 -17.07
CA LEU A 709 12.87 17.75 -17.42
C LEU A 709 13.94 17.28 -16.43
N ARG A 710 13.50 16.66 -15.33
CA ARG A 710 14.38 15.89 -14.44
C ARG A 710 13.89 14.46 -14.18
N TYR A 711 13.44 13.72 -15.19
CA TYR A 711 13.37 12.25 -15.14
C TYR A 711 13.62 11.60 -16.52
N ARG A 712 14.71 10.80 -16.58
CA ARG A 712 15.10 9.72 -17.51
C ARG A 712 14.91 9.84 -19.05
N ARG A 713 16.06 9.77 -19.75
CA ARG A 713 16.34 9.30 -21.13
C ARG A 713 15.30 9.60 -22.22
N LEU A 714 15.45 10.76 -22.87
CA LEU A 714 15.00 11.03 -24.24
C LEU A 714 16.22 11.38 -25.09
N THR A 715 16.76 10.39 -25.80
CA THR A 715 17.76 10.60 -26.85
C THR A 715 17.30 9.80 -28.06
N GLN A 716 16.28 10.28 -28.78
CA GLN A 716 15.91 9.81 -30.13
C GLN A 716 14.76 10.60 -30.77
N LEU A 717 14.75 11.93 -30.72
CA LEU A 717 13.83 12.74 -31.53
C LEU A 717 14.55 13.98 -32.08
N GLU A 718 15.55 13.78 -32.93
CA GLU A 718 16.05 14.81 -33.84
C GLU A 718 15.63 14.43 -35.27
N GLY A 719 14.60 15.11 -35.78
CA GLY A 719 14.06 14.91 -37.11
C GLY A 719 12.74 15.66 -37.30
N ALA A 720 12.77 16.68 -38.13
CA ALA A 720 11.72 17.67 -38.41
C ALA A 720 10.27 17.15 -38.34
N MET A 721 9.44 17.84 -37.54
CA MET A 721 8.00 17.68 -37.47
C MET A 721 7.32 18.90 -38.10
N ASP A 722 7.21 18.94 -39.43
CA ASP A 722 6.41 19.95 -40.12
C ASP A 722 4.94 19.51 -40.14
N GLY A 723 4.06 20.25 -39.46
CA GLY A 723 2.60 20.10 -39.53
C GLY A 723 1.90 20.95 -38.47
N ASP A 724 0.87 21.70 -38.85
CA ASP A 724 0.37 22.82 -38.04
C ASP A 724 -0.82 22.49 -37.11
N VAL A 725 -1.31 21.25 -37.08
CA VAL A 725 -2.50 20.85 -36.30
C VAL A 725 -2.28 19.53 -35.57
N LEU A 726 -2.62 19.46 -34.29
CA LEU A 726 -2.59 18.22 -33.51
C LEU A 726 -4.02 17.84 -33.08
N LEU A 727 -4.46 16.65 -33.44
CA LEU A 727 -5.83 16.19 -33.18
C LEU A 727 -5.93 15.45 -31.83
N ALA A 728 -7.00 15.63 -31.05
CA ALA A 728 -7.25 14.83 -29.84
C ALA A 728 -8.56 14.03 -29.96
N ILE A 729 -8.48 12.71 -29.75
CA ILE A 729 -9.55 11.74 -29.94
C ILE A 729 -9.89 11.10 -28.60
N ILE A 730 -11.16 10.99 -28.22
CA ILE A 730 -11.55 10.35 -26.95
C ILE A 730 -11.87 8.85 -27.19
N GLU A 731 -11.14 7.93 -26.57
CA GLU A 731 -11.40 6.48 -26.61
C GLU A 731 -11.42 5.86 -25.20
N PRO A 732 -12.15 4.76 -24.97
CA PRO A 732 -11.80 3.83 -23.89
C PRO A 732 -10.56 3.01 -24.31
N SER A 733 -9.64 2.78 -23.37
CA SER A 733 -8.35 2.11 -23.60
C SER A 733 -8.45 0.79 -24.40
N PRO A 734 -7.71 0.62 -25.51
CA PRO A 734 -7.47 -0.68 -26.12
C PRO A 734 -6.21 -1.30 -25.51
N THR A 735 -6.37 -2.33 -24.68
CA THR A 735 -5.25 -3.23 -24.39
C THR A 735 -4.85 -3.95 -25.69
N THR A 736 -3.73 -3.55 -26.26
CA THR A 736 -2.84 -4.30 -27.19
C THR A 736 -3.52 -5.14 -28.28
N THR A 737 -3.48 -4.62 -29.52
CA THR A 737 -3.42 -5.33 -30.81
C THR A 737 -3.69 -6.84 -30.83
N GLU A 738 -4.95 -7.24 -31.02
CA GLU A 738 -5.31 -8.45 -31.78
C GLU A 738 -6.54 -8.13 -32.66
N PRO A 739 -6.53 -8.44 -33.97
CA PRO A 739 -7.64 -8.17 -34.86
C PRO A 739 -8.79 -9.16 -34.61
N GLY A 740 -9.98 -8.66 -34.25
CA GLY A 740 -11.22 -9.44 -34.33
C GLY A 740 -12.21 -9.43 -33.16
N LYS A 741 -12.26 -8.40 -32.30
CA LYS A 741 -13.37 -8.25 -31.35
C LYS A 741 -13.97 -6.84 -31.34
N ASP A 742 -15.22 -6.76 -31.76
CA ASP A 742 -16.14 -5.64 -31.50
C ASP A 742 -16.29 -5.42 -29.98
N VAL A 743 -15.91 -4.22 -29.52
CA VAL A 743 -16.04 -3.76 -28.14
C VAL A 743 -17.16 -2.70 -28.08
N SER A 744 -18.32 -3.10 -27.56
CA SER A 744 -19.37 -2.16 -27.15
C SER A 744 -19.22 -1.91 -25.64
N THR A 745 -18.60 -0.79 -25.27
CA THR A 745 -18.65 -0.25 -23.90
C THR A 745 -19.04 1.21 -23.98
N ALA A 746 -20.18 1.57 -23.38
CA ALA A 746 -20.75 2.91 -23.41
C ALA A 746 -19.95 3.87 -22.49
N CYS A 747 -19.35 4.90 -23.09
CA CYS A 747 -19.19 6.23 -22.49
C CYS A 747 -20.12 7.18 -23.26
N TYR A 748 -20.90 7.99 -22.53
CA TYR A 748 -21.69 9.08 -23.12
C TYR A 748 -20.94 10.40 -22.95
N LEU A 749 -20.79 11.19 -24.00
CA LEU A 749 -20.31 12.59 -23.96
C LEU A 749 -20.56 13.26 -25.31
N LEU A 750 -20.83 14.54 -25.53
CA LEU A 750 -21.28 15.79 -24.88
C LEU A 750 -20.75 16.83 -25.90
N ASN A 751 -21.63 17.46 -26.70
CA ASN A 751 -21.28 18.23 -27.90
C ASN A 751 -20.49 19.53 -27.63
N SER A 752 -19.49 19.77 -28.50
CA SER A 752 -18.97 21.06 -29.02
C SER A 752 -18.19 21.97 -28.04
N ILE A 753 -17.05 22.62 -28.35
CA ILE A 753 -16.56 23.40 -29.53
C ILE A 753 -14.98 23.61 -29.37
N LEU A 754 -14.14 24.09 -30.35
CA LEU A 754 -13.13 25.25 -30.31
C LEU A 754 -12.28 25.39 -31.62
N ASN A 755 -11.78 26.60 -31.94
CA ASN A 755 -11.41 27.11 -33.29
C ASN A 755 -9.94 27.21 -33.70
N LEU A 756 -9.85 27.44 -35.03
CA LEU A 756 -8.74 27.82 -35.90
C LEU A 756 -8.63 29.33 -36.22
N HIS A 757 -7.41 29.73 -36.63
CA HIS A 757 -7.06 30.53 -37.84
C HIS A 757 -5.67 30.02 -38.30
N ARG A 758 -5.37 29.67 -39.56
CA ARG A 758 -5.49 30.40 -40.84
C ARG A 758 -5.79 29.48 -42.05
N CYS A 759 -6.61 29.98 -42.99
CA CYS A 759 -6.77 29.47 -44.37
C CYS A 759 -5.80 30.15 -45.36
N LYS A 760 -5.46 29.47 -46.47
CA LYS A 760 -5.16 30.08 -47.77
C LYS A 760 -5.83 29.34 -48.94
N THR A 761 -6.77 30.04 -49.61
CA THR A 761 -7.37 29.88 -50.97
C THR A 761 -8.30 28.69 -51.27
N SER A 762 -9.50 28.79 -51.89
CA SER A 762 -10.44 29.88 -52.26
C SER A 762 -11.76 29.28 -52.80
N ILE A 763 -12.93 29.60 -52.21
CA ILE A 763 -14.19 29.98 -52.89
C ILE A 763 -14.93 30.93 -51.92
N THR A 764 -15.04 32.20 -52.35
CA THR A 764 -15.94 33.33 -51.96
C THR A 764 -16.89 33.13 -50.76
N ASP A 765 -17.06 34.01 -49.77
CA ASP A 765 -16.78 35.45 -49.63
C ASP A 765 -16.81 35.85 -48.13
N LYS A 766 -16.04 36.91 -47.79
CA LYS A 766 -15.98 37.70 -46.53
C LYS A 766 -15.09 37.21 -45.37
N VAL A 767 -13.86 37.73 -45.39
CA VAL A 767 -12.96 37.97 -44.24
C VAL A 767 -13.11 39.43 -43.79
N ILE A 768 -13.18 39.71 -42.49
CA ILE A 768 -12.70 40.97 -41.85
C ILE A 768 -12.10 40.67 -40.45
N VAL A 769 -11.00 41.37 -40.15
CA VAL A 769 -9.99 41.30 -39.07
C VAL A 769 -10.21 42.36 -37.97
N ALA A 770 -9.69 42.16 -36.74
CA ALA A 770 -9.05 43.19 -35.85
C ALA A 770 -8.36 42.48 -34.65
N ASN A 771 -7.02 42.40 -34.54
CA ASN A 771 -5.99 43.35 -34.04
C ASN A 771 -6.15 43.88 -32.60
N HIS A 772 -5.13 43.64 -31.77
CA HIS A 772 -4.61 44.66 -30.86
C HIS A 772 -3.08 44.55 -30.75
N GLU A 773 -2.39 45.54 -31.30
CA GLU A 773 -0.97 45.83 -31.06
C GLU A 773 -0.78 46.36 -29.63
N THR A 774 0.37 46.03 -29.04
CA THR A 774 1.01 46.81 -27.98
C THR A 774 2.08 47.70 -28.61
N GLU A 775 2.06 49.00 -28.30
CA GLU A 775 3.25 49.86 -28.36
C GLU A 775 3.37 50.63 -27.04
N GLU A 776 4.57 50.61 -26.48
CA GLU A 776 4.99 51.33 -25.27
C GLU A 776 5.76 52.62 -25.66
N MET A 777 5.84 53.55 -24.71
CA MET A 777 6.63 54.81 -24.64
C MET A 777 6.04 56.11 -25.24
N LEU A 778 5.39 56.89 -24.37
CA LEU A 778 5.95 58.12 -23.74
C LEU A 778 5.16 58.52 -22.50
#